data_AF-A0A365UDD6-F1
#
_entry.id   AF-A0A365UDD6-F1
#
_cell.length_a   1.000
_cell.length_b   1.000
_cell.length_c   1.000
_cell.angle_alpha   90.00
_cell.angle_beta   90.00
_cell.angle_gamma   90.00
#
_symmetry.space_group_name_H-M   'P 1'
#
loop_
_entity.id
_entity.type
_entity.pdbx_description
1 polymer ?
#
loop_
_entity_poly.entity_id
_entity_poly.type
_entity_poly.pdbx_seq_one_letter_code
_entity_poly.pdbx_strand_id
1 'polypeptide(L)'
;MSRQGGVMRLDRIEVLGGGPAGLYTAILARRRLGDVAVRVTERNRRGATFGFGVVFSDRALDFLRADDPETYDLITPRMETWRDMTLNHPEGRVVLDGVGFSAIGRLELIELLTERAEAEGVELRFGHEVQSLEELQADLIVGADGLNSLVRSSDPEAFRPTLEHFGNRFAWFGTPRAFDTLTQSFVATDKGALNAHHYRYAADMSTFIVETTAESYAAHGFGEMTEEESAAACAEIFAEVLDGAPLLTNRSHWRQFPRLWCRRWASDNRVILGDAAHTAHFSIGSGTRLAMEDAIALIGAIEAAETLPQALEDWQTARQPVAKKIVDAANTSARWYESFDRHMSLKPMDFAMSYITRSGRVDAEKLRRIAPGFMARYEAQARLADPVPDDAPGARAIGFDKAAHPNCSDVLWQNLARNPEKPAVTGPAGTLSYAELIAQAARWGNAFRAAGLAQGDRIPMLLDDSPAYVAAFFGAVRAGFVPVLLNTQTTPDLLAWFLKDTGARLALCETELRDMAEGARAGTGLERLVVVGEDETDFLDGQPDTLEAADTGPDDMAFWMYSSGSTGRPKGIVHLHHDMAYSEMSYGRHVLGLTEKDVAFSVPKMFFAYGFGNSVTFPFSVGATTLLLPGRPDPQRILDAIETWRPTVFFGLPTLYTALARAEGVERRDLSSLRRSVSAAETLSEEIAGRWRALAGHGPTEGLGSTELLHIYLSNRHDDQRPGSAGAPVPGYEVRLVTPDGTEAGPGEEGVMEVRGHSSAPLYWNRPDKTAETMRGDWIHTGDRFVERDGFYYFQGRADDLVKVSGQWVWPLEVERCLNEHPEVHECCVLAHELPDRRVTLRAVVALSPGAAEDAEALRAFVKARLQPYKYPRIVEFTSALPKTGTGKIDRQALAAAGQKGAA
;
A
#
# COMPACT_ATOMS: atom_id res chain seq x y z
N MET A 1 24.04 58.64 -4.09
CA MET A 1 25.12 58.00 -3.32
C MET A 1 25.16 56.54 -3.71
N SER A 2 26.14 56.22 -4.53
CA SER A 2 26.50 54.91 -5.09
C SER A 2 26.87 53.95 -3.96
N ARG A 3 26.15 52.83 -3.82
CA ARG A 3 26.66 51.65 -3.11
C ARG A 3 27.61 50.93 -4.05
N GLN A 4 28.91 51.23 -3.94
CA GLN A 4 29.95 50.28 -4.32
C GLN A 4 29.96 49.21 -3.22
N GLY A 5 29.28 48.08 -3.45
CA GLY A 5 29.45 46.88 -2.62
C GLY A 5 30.82 46.29 -2.95
N GLY A 6 31.74 46.30 -1.98
CA GLY A 6 33.05 45.68 -2.14
C GLY A 6 32.90 44.16 -2.10
N VAL A 7 33.35 43.47 -3.15
CA VAL A 7 33.51 42.02 -3.14
C VAL A 7 34.53 41.65 -2.06
N MET A 8 34.21 40.67 -1.21
CA MET A 8 35.12 40.15 -0.20
C MET A 8 36.43 39.69 -0.84
N ARG A 9 37.57 40.15 -0.33
CA ARG A 9 38.90 39.73 -0.80
C ARG A 9 39.60 38.91 0.27
N LEU A 10 39.91 37.65 -0.06
CA LEU A 10 40.76 36.76 0.75
C LEU A 10 42.15 36.73 0.12
N ASP A 11 43.20 36.88 0.93
CA ASP A 11 44.58 36.84 0.48
C ASP A 11 45.16 35.42 0.58
N ARG A 12 44.76 34.64 1.58
CA ARG A 12 45.22 33.25 1.78
C ARG A 12 44.18 32.29 2.35
N ILE A 13 44.10 31.10 1.75
CA ILE A 13 43.31 29.96 2.22
C ILE A 13 44.24 28.76 2.47
N GLU A 14 44.15 28.18 3.67
CA GLU A 14 44.86 26.94 4.03
C GLU A 14 43.86 25.78 4.10
N VAL A 15 44.10 24.74 3.30
CA VAL A 15 43.27 23.53 3.24
C VAL A 15 44.04 22.36 3.84
N LEU A 16 43.50 21.77 4.90
CA LEU A 16 44.07 20.59 5.54
C LEU A 16 43.39 19.33 4.97
N GLY A 17 44.15 18.48 4.29
CA GLY A 17 43.69 17.24 3.67
C GLY A 17 43.74 17.27 2.14
N GLY A 18 44.46 16.31 1.56
CA GLY A 18 44.65 16.11 0.11
C GLY A 18 43.71 15.08 -0.51
N GLY A 19 42.55 14.84 0.09
CA GLY A 19 41.50 14.00 -0.49
C GLY A 19 40.60 14.77 -1.49
N PRO A 20 39.58 14.12 -2.08
CA PRO A 20 38.68 14.75 -3.03
C PRO A 20 38.03 16.05 -2.51
N ALA A 21 37.71 16.10 -1.21
CA ALA A 21 37.11 17.26 -0.58
C ALA A 21 38.07 18.47 -0.62
N GLY A 22 39.29 18.33 -0.09
CA GLY A 22 40.25 19.42 0.02
C GLY A 22 40.84 19.85 -1.32
N LEU A 23 41.22 18.89 -2.17
CA LEU A 23 41.74 19.21 -3.51
C LEU A 23 40.71 19.96 -4.35
N TYR A 24 39.44 19.51 -4.31
CA TYR A 24 38.39 20.16 -5.09
C TYR A 24 38.00 21.52 -4.52
N THR A 25 37.99 21.71 -3.19
CA THR A 25 37.86 23.05 -2.59
C THR A 25 38.97 23.99 -3.08
N ALA A 26 40.22 23.52 -3.15
CA ALA A 26 41.35 24.34 -3.57
C ALA A 26 41.27 24.74 -5.05
N ILE A 27 40.87 23.81 -5.92
CA ILE A 27 40.62 24.08 -7.35
C ILE A 27 39.55 25.17 -7.50
N LEU A 28 38.40 24.99 -6.85
CA LEU A 28 37.29 25.94 -6.95
C LEU A 28 37.66 27.31 -6.37
N ALA A 29 38.40 27.35 -5.26
CA ALA A 29 38.87 28.60 -4.65
C ALA A 29 39.76 29.39 -5.62
N ARG A 30 40.75 28.74 -6.26
CA ARG A 30 41.63 29.39 -7.24
C ARG A 30 40.87 29.89 -8.47
N ARG A 31 39.87 29.13 -8.94
CA ARG A 31 39.10 29.48 -10.14
C ARG A 31 38.09 30.58 -9.91
N ARG A 32 37.39 30.56 -8.77
CA ARG A 32 36.23 31.45 -8.52
C ARG A 32 36.56 32.67 -7.66
N LEU A 33 37.61 32.63 -6.83
CA LEU A 33 37.93 33.71 -5.89
C LEU A 33 39.12 34.60 -6.31
N GLY A 34 39.68 34.40 -7.52
CA GLY A 34 40.71 35.28 -8.10
C GLY A 34 42.11 35.14 -7.48
N ASP A 35 42.75 36.26 -7.12
CA ASP A 35 44.16 36.36 -6.67
C ASP A 35 44.44 35.80 -5.25
N VAL A 36 43.65 34.83 -4.77
CA VAL A 36 43.84 34.21 -3.46
C VAL A 36 44.96 33.16 -3.50
N ALA A 37 45.90 33.21 -2.56
CA ALA A 37 46.89 32.15 -2.38
C ALA A 37 46.25 30.94 -1.69
N VAL A 38 46.29 29.77 -2.32
CA VAL A 38 45.70 28.55 -1.76
C VAL A 38 46.78 27.51 -1.55
N ARG A 39 46.83 26.93 -0.35
CA ARG A 39 47.70 25.81 -0.02
C ARG A 39 46.89 24.62 0.44
N VAL A 40 47.24 23.43 -0.05
CA VAL A 40 46.74 22.15 0.46
C VAL A 40 47.87 21.45 1.19
N THR A 41 47.67 21.12 2.46
CA THR A 41 48.63 20.37 3.28
C THR A 41 48.07 18.98 3.58
N GLU A 42 48.82 17.94 3.18
CA GLU A 42 48.46 16.53 3.37
C GLU A 42 49.56 15.81 4.16
N ARG A 43 49.16 15.11 5.23
CA ARG A 43 50.09 14.39 6.11
C ARG A 43 50.72 13.18 5.43
N ASN A 44 49.99 12.54 4.52
CA ASN A 44 50.47 11.40 3.77
C ASN A 44 51.36 11.83 2.60
N ARG A 45 52.24 10.93 2.15
CA ARG A 45 53.06 11.16 0.96
C ARG A 45 52.18 11.18 -0.29
N ARG A 46 52.59 11.88 -1.35
CA ARG A 46 51.92 11.83 -2.66
C ARG A 46 51.82 10.37 -3.11
N GLY A 47 50.66 10.00 -3.65
CA GLY A 47 50.37 8.62 -4.09
C GLY A 47 49.96 7.67 -2.96
N ALA A 48 50.00 8.08 -1.68
CA ALA A 48 49.46 7.26 -0.59
C ALA A 48 47.93 7.39 -0.53
N THR A 49 47.22 6.27 -0.65
CA THR A 49 45.76 6.19 -0.52
C THR A 49 45.35 4.99 0.33
N PHE A 50 44.13 5.02 0.86
CA PHE A 50 43.51 3.88 1.56
C PHE A 50 42.31 3.38 0.77
N GLY A 51 42.27 2.05 0.58
CA GLY A 51 41.26 1.41 -0.25
C GLY A 51 41.57 1.46 -1.75
N PHE A 52 40.55 1.14 -2.55
CA PHE A 52 40.67 0.82 -3.97
C PHE A 52 39.80 1.77 -4.82
N GLY A 53 38.67 1.33 -5.37
CA GLY A 53 37.77 2.16 -6.17
C GLY A 53 36.68 2.86 -5.36
N VAL A 54 36.19 4.00 -5.87
CA VAL A 54 35.02 4.71 -5.35
C VAL A 54 33.88 4.64 -6.36
N VAL A 55 32.65 4.49 -5.87
CA VAL A 55 31.45 4.35 -6.71
C VAL A 55 30.45 5.49 -6.49
N PHE A 56 29.80 5.86 -7.57
CA PHE A 56 28.81 6.92 -7.70
C PHE A 56 27.54 6.34 -8.32
N SER A 57 26.35 6.69 -7.81
CA SER A 57 25.09 6.26 -8.44
C SER A 57 24.96 6.82 -9.86
N ASP A 58 24.21 6.17 -10.75
CA ASP A 58 23.95 6.72 -12.09
C ASP A 58 23.43 8.17 -11.97
N ARG A 59 24.01 9.11 -12.74
CA ARG A 59 23.82 10.59 -12.65
C ARG A 59 24.48 11.31 -11.47
N ALA A 60 25.28 10.65 -10.64
CA ALA A 60 25.86 11.28 -9.46
C ALA A 60 26.96 12.30 -9.77
N LEU A 61 27.51 12.38 -10.98
CA LEU A 61 28.43 13.46 -11.38
C LEU A 61 27.75 14.57 -12.21
N ASP A 62 26.44 14.53 -12.41
CA ASP A 62 25.72 15.59 -13.15
C ASP A 62 25.86 16.96 -12.48
N PHE A 63 26.04 16.98 -11.15
CA PHE A 63 26.35 18.22 -10.41
C PHE A 63 27.70 18.82 -10.86
N LEU A 64 28.71 17.99 -11.15
CA LEU A 64 29.99 18.48 -11.66
C LEU A 64 29.83 19.06 -13.07
N ARG A 65 29.03 18.44 -13.94
CA ARG A 65 28.82 18.99 -15.28
C ARG A 65 28.24 20.41 -15.25
N ALA A 66 27.35 20.69 -14.28
CA ALA A 66 26.73 22.00 -14.14
C ALA A 66 27.68 23.07 -13.57
N ASP A 67 28.54 22.70 -12.62
CA ASP A 67 29.39 23.63 -11.87
C ASP A 67 30.85 23.72 -12.36
N ASP A 68 31.40 22.61 -12.86
CA ASP A 68 32.77 22.46 -13.33
C ASP A 68 32.86 21.40 -14.46
N PRO A 69 32.46 21.78 -15.70
CA PRO A 69 32.47 20.86 -16.84
C PRO A 69 33.88 20.34 -17.17
N GLU A 70 34.94 21.08 -16.85
CA GLU A 70 36.31 20.64 -17.13
C GLU A 70 36.75 19.50 -16.20
N THR A 71 36.45 19.60 -14.91
CA THR A 71 36.70 18.49 -13.97
C THR A 71 35.81 17.29 -14.30
N TYR A 72 34.57 17.54 -14.75
CA TYR A 72 33.68 16.49 -15.25
C TYR A 72 34.29 15.74 -16.46
N ASP A 73 34.78 16.47 -17.46
CA ASP A 73 35.39 15.92 -18.68
C ASP A 73 36.74 15.25 -18.41
N LEU A 74 37.44 15.65 -17.34
CA LEU A 74 38.69 15.00 -16.90
C LEU A 74 38.43 13.64 -16.25
N ILE A 75 37.40 13.54 -15.39
CA ILE A 75 37.13 12.33 -14.60
C ILE A 75 36.35 11.28 -15.40
N THR A 76 35.31 11.71 -16.12
CA THR A 76 34.34 10.79 -16.75
C THR A 76 34.99 9.75 -17.70
N PRO A 77 35.98 10.08 -18.55
CA PRO A 77 36.62 9.10 -19.43
C PRO A 77 37.42 8.01 -18.71
N ARG A 78 37.73 8.19 -17.42
CA ARG A 78 38.44 7.21 -16.59
C ARG A 78 37.50 6.33 -15.76
N MET A 79 36.19 6.55 -15.86
CA MET A 79 35.22 5.80 -15.07
C MET A 79 34.74 4.54 -15.78
N GLU A 80 34.62 3.47 -15.02
CA GLU A 80 33.83 2.31 -15.38
C GLU A 80 32.34 2.59 -15.12
N THR A 81 31.45 2.17 -16.02
CA THR A 81 30.00 2.38 -15.87
C THR A 81 29.21 1.14 -16.26
N TRP A 82 28.11 0.91 -15.55
CA TRP A 82 27.15 -0.17 -15.81
C TRP A 82 25.73 0.28 -15.47
N ARG A 83 24.74 -0.43 -16.01
CA ARG A 83 23.31 -0.05 -15.92
C ARG A 83 22.50 -0.84 -14.91
N ASP A 84 22.98 -2.02 -14.52
CA ASP A 84 22.23 -2.94 -13.67
C ASP A 84 22.99 -3.22 -12.38
N MET A 85 22.27 -3.69 -11.36
CA MET A 85 22.83 -4.15 -10.11
C MET A 85 22.50 -5.63 -9.89
N THR A 86 23.44 -6.40 -9.35
CA THR A 86 23.24 -7.81 -9.03
C THR A 86 23.19 -8.03 -7.51
N LEU A 87 22.26 -8.89 -7.06
CA LEU A 87 22.23 -9.46 -5.72
C LEU A 87 22.40 -10.97 -5.80
N ASN A 88 23.47 -11.51 -5.22
CA ASN A 88 23.66 -12.94 -5.04
C ASN A 88 23.18 -13.32 -3.63
N HIS A 89 22.01 -13.94 -3.57
CA HIS A 89 21.44 -14.55 -2.37
C HIS A 89 21.86 -16.04 -2.30
N PRO A 90 22.00 -16.66 -1.11
CA PRO A 90 22.35 -18.08 -1.02
C PRO A 90 21.45 -19.02 -1.82
N GLU A 91 20.17 -18.67 -1.98
CA GLU A 91 19.19 -19.45 -2.74
C GLU A 91 19.03 -19.02 -4.21
N GLY A 92 19.72 -17.99 -4.67
CA GLY A 92 19.61 -17.55 -6.06
C GLY A 92 20.11 -16.16 -6.36
N ARG A 93 20.17 -15.83 -7.65
CA ARG A 93 20.66 -14.53 -8.15
C ARG A 93 19.49 -13.68 -8.61
N VAL A 94 19.49 -12.40 -8.22
CA VAL A 94 18.52 -11.40 -8.68
C VAL A 94 19.25 -10.24 -9.36
N VAL A 95 18.77 -9.85 -10.53
CA VAL A 95 19.22 -8.65 -11.25
C VAL A 95 18.18 -7.55 -11.07
N LEU A 96 18.65 -6.37 -10.67
CA LEU A 96 17.91 -5.12 -10.60
C LEU A 96 18.25 -4.29 -11.84
N ASP A 97 17.43 -4.39 -12.89
CA ASP A 97 17.63 -3.66 -14.13
C ASP A 97 17.50 -2.15 -13.93
N GLY A 98 18.29 -1.37 -14.67
CA GLY A 98 18.22 0.11 -14.67
C GLY A 98 18.73 0.79 -13.39
N VAL A 99 19.28 0.02 -12.44
CA VAL A 99 20.00 0.53 -11.27
C VAL A 99 21.50 0.63 -11.58
N GLY A 100 21.88 1.70 -12.28
CA GLY A 100 23.25 1.92 -12.75
C GLY A 100 24.18 2.60 -11.73
N PHE A 101 25.48 2.43 -11.93
CA PHE A 101 26.53 3.13 -11.19
C PHE A 101 27.77 3.37 -12.08
N SER A 102 28.61 4.31 -11.65
CA SER A 102 29.92 4.57 -12.22
C SER A 102 30.99 4.54 -11.13
N ALA A 103 32.18 4.01 -11.42
CA ALA A 103 33.28 3.93 -10.48
C ALA A 103 34.61 4.32 -11.11
N ILE A 104 35.55 4.77 -10.26
CA ILE A 104 36.92 5.12 -10.64
C ILE A 104 37.88 4.70 -9.53
N GLY A 105 39.13 4.41 -9.87
CA GLY A 105 40.18 4.19 -8.87
C GLY A 105 40.31 5.40 -7.95
N ARG A 106 40.33 5.19 -6.63
CA ARG A 106 40.49 6.29 -5.66
C ARG A 106 41.81 7.01 -5.84
N LEU A 107 42.90 6.27 -6.07
CA LEU A 107 44.21 6.85 -6.35
C LEU A 107 44.16 7.72 -7.61
N GLU A 108 43.60 7.18 -8.68
CA GLU A 108 43.46 7.87 -9.96
C GLU A 108 42.64 9.17 -9.82
N LEU A 109 41.51 9.13 -9.11
CA LEU A 109 40.71 10.33 -8.83
C LEU A 109 41.52 11.40 -8.06
N ILE A 110 42.29 10.98 -7.05
CA ILE A 110 43.12 11.89 -6.26
C ILE A 110 44.23 12.48 -7.13
N GLU A 111 44.86 11.69 -8.00
CA GLU A 111 45.93 12.14 -8.90
C GLU A 111 45.40 13.14 -9.93
N LEU A 112 44.25 12.88 -10.56
CA LEU A 112 43.60 13.82 -11.49
C LEU A 112 43.29 15.16 -10.81
N LEU A 113 42.74 15.13 -9.59
CA LEU A 113 42.47 16.35 -8.83
C LEU A 113 43.76 17.04 -8.36
N THR A 114 44.81 16.28 -8.06
CA THR A 114 46.14 16.82 -7.70
C THR A 114 46.74 17.57 -8.88
N GLU A 115 46.80 16.95 -10.05
CA GLU A 115 47.31 17.56 -11.28
C GLU A 115 46.50 18.81 -11.66
N ARG A 116 45.17 18.75 -11.50
CA ARG A 116 44.31 19.90 -11.74
C ARG A 116 44.58 21.03 -10.75
N ALA A 117 44.74 20.74 -9.46
CA ALA A 117 45.09 21.75 -8.47
C ALA A 117 46.45 22.40 -8.76
N GLU A 118 47.45 21.63 -9.19
CA GLU A 118 48.76 22.15 -9.63
C GLU A 118 48.61 23.09 -10.83
N ALA A 119 47.79 22.72 -11.82
CA ALA A 119 47.52 23.54 -13.00
C ALA A 119 46.85 24.89 -12.67
N GLU A 120 46.03 24.94 -11.61
CA GLU A 120 45.40 26.17 -11.10
C GLU A 120 46.32 27.02 -10.19
N GLY A 121 47.57 26.55 -9.97
CA GLY A 121 48.56 27.23 -9.15
C GLY A 121 48.36 27.07 -7.63
N VAL A 122 47.69 26.01 -7.19
CA VAL A 122 47.60 25.65 -5.76
C VAL A 122 48.96 25.17 -5.26
N GLU A 123 49.39 25.65 -4.09
CA GLU A 123 50.59 25.13 -3.42
C GLU A 123 50.26 23.81 -2.72
N LEU A 124 50.87 22.70 -3.17
CA LEU A 124 50.64 21.38 -2.59
C LEU A 124 51.80 20.94 -1.70
N ARG A 125 51.50 20.59 -0.44
CA ARG A 125 52.47 20.14 0.55
C ARG A 125 52.11 18.76 1.10
N PHE A 126 52.62 17.71 0.46
CA PHE A 126 52.47 16.33 0.91
C PHE A 126 53.53 15.92 1.93
N GLY A 127 53.25 14.87 2.71
CA GLY A 127 54.16 14.33 3.72
C GLY A 127 54.39 15.28 4.89
N HIS A 128 53.47 16.21 5.15
CA HIS A 128 53.61 17.22 6.19
C HIS A 128 52.38 17.24 7.11
N GLU A 129 52.63 17.04 8.40
CA GLU A 129 51.59 17.09 9.43
C GLU A 129 51.64 18.43 10.16
N VAL A 130 50.53 19.16 10.13
CA VAL A 130 50.31 20.36 10.94
C VAL A 130 49.95 19.91 12.36
N GLN A 131 50.67 20.40 13.37
CA GLN A 131 50.42 20.00 14.77
C GLN A 131 49.45 20.98 15.46
N SER A 132 49.50 22.26 15.12
CA SER A 132 48.61 23.29 15.63
C SER A 132 48.09 24.21 14.52
N LEU A 133 46.82 24.63 14.64
CA LEU A 133 46.26 25.64 13.73
C LEU A 133 46.92 27.00 13.87
N GLU A 134 47.61 27.28 14.98
CA GLU A 134 48.36 28.53 15.19
C GLU A 134 49.55 28.68 14.22
N GLU A 135 50.01 27.58 13.63
CA GLU A 135 51.05 27.56 12.60
C GLU A 135 50.54 28.14 11.26
N LEU A 136 49.22 28.23 11.09
CA LEU A 136 48.57 28.65 9.85
C LEU A 136 48.15 30.11 9.93
N GLN A 137 48.82 30.96 9.15
CA GLN A 137 48.41 32.34 8.93
C GLN A 137 47.57 32.42 7.66
N ALA A 138 46.24 32.41 7.80
CA ALA A 138 45.30 32.42 6.69
C ALA A 138 43.99 33.15 7.03
N ASP A 139 43.34 33.70 6.00
CA ASP A 139 42.01 34.31 6.13
C ASP A 139 40.91 33.28 6.28
N LEU A 140 41.13 32.05 5.78
CA LEU A 140 40.24 30.90 5.94
C LEU A 140 41.05 29.61 6.07
N ILE A 141 40.68 28.78 7.05
CA ILE A 141 41.24 27.44 7.27
C ILE A 141 40.14 26.41 7.02
N VAL A 142 40.37 25.50 6.06
CA VAL A 142 39.43 24.44 5.67
C VAL A 142 39.93 23.09 6.17
N GLY A 143 39.17 22.47 7.07
CA GLY A 143 39.36 21.09 7.52
C GLY A 143 38.68 20.10 6.57
N ALA A 144 39.47 19.42 5.76
CA ALA A 144 39.08 18.40 4.79
C ALA A 144 39.85 17.08 4.99
N ASP A 145 40.46 16.90 6.17
CA ASP A 145 41.35 15.81 6.58
C ASP A 145 40.61 14.63 7.25
N GLY A 146 39.30 14.55 6.98
CA GLY A 146 38.45 13.41 7.27
C GLY A 146 38.18 13.17 8.76
N LEU A 147 37.99 11.89 9.13
CA LEU A 147 37.59 11.51 10.49
C LEU A 147 38.57 11.97 11.58
N ASN A 148 39.83 12.25 11.27
CA ASN A 148 40.82 12.73 12.24
C ASN A 148 41.10 14.23 12.11
N SER A 149 40.08 15.00 11.73
CA SER A 149 40.25 16.41 11.40
C SER A 149 40.83 17.26 12.53
N LEU A 150 41.98 17.88 12.26
CA LEU A 150 42.64 18.78 13.20
C LEU A 150 41.75 19.99 13.52
N VAL A 151 41.11 20.57 12.48
CA VAL A 151 40.23 21.73 12.63
C VAL A 151 39.09 21.43 13.59
N ARG A 152 38.39 20.30 13.38
CA ARG A 152 37.31 19.88 14.26
C ARG A 152 37.79 19.61 15.69
N SER A 153 38.95 18.96 15.85
CA SER A 153 39.49 18.64 17.17
C SER A 153 40.03 19.85 17.95
N SER A 154 40.38 20.93 17.25
CA SER A 154 40.93 22.14 17.87
C SER A 154 39.91 22.91 18.72
N ASP A 155 38.62 22.76 18.41
CA ASP A 155 37.52 23.43 19.11
C ASP A 155 36.23 22.57 19.13
N PRO A 156 36.18 21.53 19.97
CA PRO A 156 35.03 20.62 20.03
C PRO A 156 33.76 21.32 20.53
N GLU A 157 33.87 22.39 21.31
CA GLU A 157 32.72 23.15 21.82
C GLU A 157 32.04 23.97 20.73
N ALA A 158 32.82 24.51 19.78
CA ALA A 158 32.28 25.21 18.62
C ALA A 158 31.64 24.25 17.61
N PHE A 159 32.35 23.21 17.18
CA PHE A 159 31.87 22.30 16.12
C PHE A 159 30.83 21.28 16.60
N ARG A 160 30.82 20.96 17.90
CA ARG A 160 29.86 20.06 18.57
C ARG A 160 29.68 18.72 17.83
N PRO A 161 30.74 17.91 17.72
CA PRO A 161 30.67 16.61 17.05
C PRO A 161 29.91 15.59 17.87
N THR A 162 29.07 14.80 17.19
CA THR A 162 28.55 13.53 17.70
C THR A 162 29.20 12.41 16.90
N LEU A 163 29.93 11.51 17.57
CA LEU A 163 30.60 10.37 16.94
C LEU A 163 30.11 9.08 17.59
N GLU A 164 29.38 8.28 16.81
CA GLU A 164 28.94 6.94 17.16
C GLU A 164 29.56 5.91 16.20
N HIS A 165 29.36 4.61 16.42
CA HIS A 165 29.79 3.55 15.51
C HIS A 165 28.64 2.58 15.25
N PHE A 166 28.59 2.03 14.03
CA PHE A 166 27.75 0.86 13.74
C PHE A 166 28.38 -0.41 14.34
N GLY A 167 27.56 -1.44 14.58
CA GLY A 167 27.97 -2.70 15.18
C GLY A 167 28.78 -3.58 14.22
N ASN A 168 28.37 -3.63 12.95
CA ASN A 168 29.04 -4.37 11.89
C ASN A 168 30.49 -3.94 11.69
N ARG A 169 31.31 -4.90 11.28
CA ARG A 169 32.70 -4.69 10.90
C ARG A 169 32.87 -4.93 9.42
N PHE A 170 33.69 -4.09 8.79
CA PHE A 170 34.03 -4.21 7.38
C PHE A 170 35.52 -4.12 7.14
N ALA A 171 36.00 -4.77 6.09
CA ALA A 171 37.35 -4.67 5.56
C ALA A 171 37.28 -4.38 4.05
N TRP A 172 38.17 -3.51 3.57
CA TRP A 172 38.17 -3.05 2.18
C TRP A 172 39.37 -3.60 1.43
N PHE A 173 39.13 -4.56 0.54
CA PHE A 173 40.12 -5.20 -0.31
C PHE A 173 39.97 -4.77 -1.78
N GLY A 174 40.97 -5.12 -2.58
CA GLY A 174 40.91 -5.09 -4.04
C GLY A 174 41.01 -6.49 -4.60
N THR A 175 40.70 -6.67 -5.88
CA THR A 175 40.91 -7.96 -6.55
C THR A 175 41.20 -7.73 -8.03
N PRO A 176 42.14 -8.48 -8.64
CA PRO A 176 42.46 -8.42 -10.07
C PRO A 176 41.43 -9.20 -10.90
N ARG A 177 40.15 -9.03 -10.57
CA ARG A 177 39.00 -9.61 -11.25
C ARG A 177 38.03 -8.48 -11.56
N ALA A 178 37.65 -8.34 -12.82
CA ALA A 178 36.59 -7.42 -13.22
C ALA A 178 35.21 -8.05 -12.92
N PHE A 179 34.30 -7.23 -12.39
CA PHE A 179 32.88 -7.58 -12.28
C PHE A 179 32.05 -6.78 -13.29
N ASP A 180 31.02 -7.39 -13.85
CA ASP A 180 30.19 -6.77 -14.89
C ASP A 180 29.32 -5.62 -14.38
N THR A 181 28.88 -5.74 -13.12
CA THR A 181 27.97 -4.83 -12.45
C THR A 181 28.37 -4.69 -10.99
N LEU A 182 27.89 -3.63 -10.33
CA LEU A 182 27.89 -3.58 -8.87
C LEU A 182 27.09 -4.76 -8.35
N THR A 183 27.75 -5.56 -7.52
CA THR A 183 27.18 -6.81 -7.01
C THR A 183 27.31 -6.85 -5.49
N GLN A 184 26.20 -7.17 -4.82
CA GLN A 184 26.23 -7.63 -3.44
C GLN A 184 26.18 -9.15 -3.42
N SER A 185 27.10 -9.79 -2.71
CA SER A 185 27.08 -11.24 -2.51
C SER A 185 26.96 -11.57 -1.04
N PHE A 186 25.93 -12.33 -0.68
CA PHE A 186 25.63 -12.74 0.69
C PHE A 186 25.93 -14.22 0.84
N VAL A 187 26.72 -14.58 1.87
CA VAL A 187 27.15 -15.95 2.12
C VAL A 187 26.80 -16.31 3.56
N ALA A 188 26.21 -17.49 3.72
CA ALA A 188 25.98 -18.12 5.03
C ALA A 188 27.11 -19.11 5.29
N THR A 189 27.75 -19.01 6.46
CA THR A 189 28.77 -19.96 6.92
C THR A 189 28.35 -20.60 8.24
N ASP A 190 29.03 -21.66 8.66
CA ASP A 190 28.88 -22.26 9.99
C ASP A 190 29.23 -21.29 11.13
N LYS A 191 29.98 -20.23 10.83
CA LYS A 191 30.40 -19.17 11.75
C LYS A 191 29.63 -17.86 11.56
N GLY A 192 28.47 -17.91 10.91
CA GLY A 192 27.58 -16.77 10.69
C GLY A 192 27.66 -16.16 9.29
N ALA A 193 26.86 -15.12 9.07
CA ALA A 193 26.68 -14.53 7.74
C ALA A 193 27.72 -13.43 7.43
N LEU A 194 28.10 -13.34 6.16
CA LEU A 194 28.95 -12.29 5.60
C LEU A 194 28.32 -11.74 4.33
N ASN A 195 28.60 -10.48 4.02
CA ASN A 195 28.30 -9.91 2.72
C ASN A 195 29.57 -9.30 2.09
N ALA A 196 29.62 -9.29 0.76
CA ALA A 196 30.62 -8.60 -0.01
C ALA A 196 29.97 -7.62 -0.99
N HIS A 197 30.44 -6.38 -0.98
CA HIS A 197 30.14 -5.34 -1.96
C HIS A 197 31.30 -5.22 -2.94
N HIS A 198 31.07 -5.53 -4.21
CA HIS A 198 32.12 -5.52 -5.21
C HIS A 198 31.69 -4.95 -6.56
N TYR A 199 32.64 -4.28 -7.22
CA TYR A 199 32.45 -3.61 -8.51
C TYR A 199 33.81 -3.28 -9.14
N ARG A 200 33.86 -3.29 -10.48
CA ARG A 200 35.05 -2.82 -11.21
C ARG A 200 35.19 -1.31 -11.13
N TYR A 201 36.43 -0.83 -11.01
CA TYR A 201 36.75 0.60 -11.08
C TYR A 201 37.83 0.91 -12.12
N ALA A 202 38.44 -0.12 -12.69
CA ALA A 202 39.30 -0.09 -13.88
C ALA A 202 39.11 -1.41 -14.65
N ALA A 203 39.64 -1.49 -15.87
CA ALA A 203 39.45 -2.63 -16.77
C ALA A 203 39.88 -3.99 -16.16
N ASP A 204 40.89 -3.99 -15.31
CA ASP A 204 41.49 -5.19 -14.71
C ASP A 204 41.38 -5.24 -13.17
N MET A 205 40.69 -4.28 -12.54
CA MET A 205 40.67 -4.13 -11.10
C MET A 205 39.28 -3.80 -10.53
N SER A 206 38.96 -4.43 -9.40
CA SER A 206 37.72 -4.22 -8.66
C SER A 206 37.92 -3.94 -7.18
N THR A 207 36.98 -3.19 -6.62
CA THR A 207 36.78 -3.06 -5.18
C THR A 207 36.09 -4.32 -4.66
N PHE A 208 36.51 -4.79 -3.47
CA PHE A 208 35.86 -5.89 -2.76
C PHE A 208 35.79 -5.56 -1.26
N ILE A 209 34.64 -5.07 -0.79
CA ILE A 209 34.42 -4.71 0.61
C ILE A 209 33.66 -5.86 1.27
N VAL A 210 34.25 -6.50 2.27
CA VAL A 210 33.58 -7.52 3.07
C VAL A 210 33.02 -6.87 4.33
N GLU A 211 31.77 -7.18 4.66
CA GLU A 211 31.09 -6.71 5.87
C GLU A 211 30.42 -7.88 6.60
N THR A 212 30.47 -7.87 7.92
CA THR A 212 29.93 -8.94 8.77
C THR A 212 29.50 -8.41 10.14
N THR A 213 28.61 -9.15 10.81
CA THR A 213 28.15 -8.78 12.16
C THR A 213 29.28 -8.90 13.17
N ALA A 214 29.15 -8.23 14.32
CA ALA A 214 30.12 -8.34 15.40
C ALA A 214 30.29 -9.79 15.90
N GLU A 215 29.21 -10.56 15.87
CA GLU A 215 29.18 -11.97 16.28
C GLU A 215 29.94 -12.86 15.28
N SER A 216 29.61 -12.75 13.99
CA SER A 216 30.32 -13.46 12.92
C SER A 216 31.81 -13.09 12.88
N TYR A 217 32.14 -11.80 13.07
CA TYR A 217 33.52 -11.34 13.15
C TYR A 217 34.32 -12.05 14.25
N ALA A 218 33.73 -12.17 15.44
CA ALA A 218 34.35 -12.86 16.57
C ALA A 218 34.47 -14.37 16.31
N ALA A 219 33.43 -15.00 15.75
CA ALA A 219 33.40 -16.43 15.44
C ALA A 219 34.45 -16.84 14.38
N HIS A 220 34.72 -15.97 13.41
CA HIS A 220 35.78 -16.17 12.41
C HIS A 220 37.19 -15.88 12.94
N GLY A 221 37.32 -15.22 14.09
CA GLY A 221 38.62 -14.88 14.67
C GLY A 221 39.36 -13.77 13.92
N PHE A 222 38.66 -12.96 13.10
CA PHE A 222 39.25 -11.89 12.31
C PHE A 222 39.96 -10.80 13.12
N GLY A 223 39.70 -10.70 14.44
CA GLY A 223 40.40 -9.79 15.34
C GLY A 223 41.85 -10.14 15.62
N GLU A 224 42.21 -11.42 15.46
CA GLU A 224 43.56 -11.93 15.72
C GLU A 224 44.37 -12.11 14.42
N MET A 225 43.74 -11.89 13.25
CA MET A 225 44.35 -12.06 11.94
C MET A 225 45.07 -10.79 11.46
N THR A 226 46.20 -10.98 10.78
CA THR A 226 46.83 -9.96 9.95
C THR A 226 45.94 -9.57 8.76
N GLU A 227 46.31 -8.50 8.03
CA GLU A 227 45.59 -8.10 6.81
C GLU A 227 45.62 -9.22 5.77
N GLU A 228 46.77 -9.87 5.59
CA GLU A 228 46.99 -10.94 4.63
C GLU A 228 46.21 -12.21 5.00
N GLU A 229 46.20 -12.58 6.28
CA GLU A 229 45.40 -13.72 6.77
C GLU A 229 43.90 -13.45 6.61
N SER A 230 43.44 -12.23 6.93
CA SER A 230 42.04 -11.83 6.72
C SER A 230 41.67 -11.87 5.23
N ALA A 231 42.55 -11.39 4.35
CA ALA A 231 42.33 -11.41 2.91
C ALA A 231 42.25 -12.85 2.38
N ALA A 232 43.12 -13.76 2.84
CA ALA A 232 43.09 -15.16 2.46
C ALA A 232 41.81 -15.86 2.94
N ALA A 233 41.42 -15.66 4.20
CA ALA A 233 40.19 -16.22 4.77
C ALA A 233 38.93 -15.72 4.04
N CYS A 234 38.85 -14.42 3.76
CA CYS A 234 37.77 -13.86 2.96
C CYS A 234 37.78 -14.39 1.51
N ALA A 235 38.95 -14.60 0.91
CA ALA A 235 39.05 -15.16 -0.43
C ALA A 235 38.51 -16.60 -0.50
N GLU A 236 38.73 -17.38 0.56
CA GLU A 236 38.17 -18.73 0.70
C GLU A 236 36.64 -18.70 0.89
N ILE A 237 36.13 -17.85 1.79
CA ILE A 237 34.69 -17.68 2.03
C ILE A 237 33.95 -17.27 0.75
N PHE A 238 34.55 -16.39 -0.04
CA PHE A 238 33.98 -15.88 -1.28
C PHE A 238 34.57 -16.55 -2.54
N ALA A 239 35.08 -17.78 -2.44
CA ALA A 239 35.77 -18.46 -3.54
C ALA A 239 34.93 -18.54 -4.83
N GLU A 240 33.63 -18.83 -4.72
CA GLU A 240 32.72 -18.87 -5.88
C GLU A 240 32.54 -17.48 -6.52
N VAL A 241 32.49 -16.43 -5.70
CA VAL A 241 32.36 -15.04 -6.15
C VAL A 241 33.67 -14.53 -6.76
N LEU A 242 34.82 -15.04 -6.32
CA LEU A 242 36.15 -14.62 -6.75
C LEU A 242 36.73 -15.48 -7.88
N ASP A 243 36.22 -16.69 -8.12
CA ASP A 243 36.67 -17.61 -9.20
C ASP A 243 38.19 -17.76 -9.20
N GLY A 244 38.74 -17.98 -8.00
CA GLY A 244 40.18 -18.16 -7.78
C GLY A 244 41.02 -16.87 -7.76
N ALA A 245 40.43 -15.68 -7.98
CA ALA A 245 41.16 -14.42 -7.87
C ALA A 245 41.50 -14.09 -6.40
N PRO A 246 42.73 -13.61 -6.10
CA PRO A 246 43.10 -13.24 -4.74
C PRO A 246 42.46 -11.92 -4.31
N LEU A 247 42.41 -11.71 -2.99
CA LEU A 247 42.13 -10.40 -2.38
C LEU A 247 43.45 -9.67 -2.07
N LEU A 248 43.52 -8.40 -2.43
CA LEU A 248 44.66 -7.51 -2.28
C LEU A 248 44.44 -6.58 -1.09
N THR A 249 45.49 -6.36 -0.30
CA THR A 249 45.47 -5.51 0.89
C THR A 249 46.01 -4.11 0.60
N ASN A 250 45.41 -3.08 1.21
CA ASN A 250 45.90 -1.71 1.22
C ASN A 250 45.40 -0.99 2.49
N ARG A 251 46.00 -1.30 3.64
CA ARG A 251 45.50 -0.93 4.98
C ARG A 251 44.07 -1.42 5.21
N SER A 252 43.82 -2.65 4.78
CA SER A 252 42.54 -3.36 4.74
C SER A 252 42.11 -3.91 6.10
N HIS A 253 42.40 -3.18 7.18
CA HIS A 253 42.00 -3.56 8.52
C HIS A 253 40.47 -3.59 8.67
N TRP A 254 39.98 -4.51 9.50
CA TRP A 254 38.59 -4.54 9.94
C TRP A 254 38.25 -3.33 10.81
N ARG A 255 37.18 -2.61 10.45
CA ARG A 255 36.75 -1.38 11.13
C ARG A 255 35.25 -1.38 11.33
N GLN A 256 34.79 -0.65 12.33
CA GLN A 256 33.39 -0.25 12.44
C GLN A 256 33.19 1.07 11.70
N PHE A 257 32.05 1.23 11.03
CA PHE A 257 31.78 2.46 10.31
C PHE A 257 31.42 3.60 11.30
N PRO A 258 32.15 4.73 11.27
CA PRO A 258 31.89 5.85 12.16
C PRO A 258 30.68 6.66 11.69
N ARG A 259 29.80 7.03 12.62
CA ARG A 259 28.65 7.92 12.42
C ARG A 259 28.98 9.28 13.02
N LEU A 260 29.59 10.13 12.23
CA LEU A 260 29.94 11.49 12.60
C LEU A 260 28.86 12.46 12.12
N TRP A 261 28.45 13.37 13.00
CA TRP A 261 27.73 14.59 12.62
C TRP A 261 28.17 15.77 13.50
N CYS A 262 28.69 16.82 12.89
CA CYS A 262 28.97 18.09 13.56
C CYS A 262 27.74 19.00 13.46
N ARG A 263 27.28 19.53 14.61
CA ARG A 263 26.14 20.45 14.64
C ARG A 263 26.50 21.80 14.03
N ARG A 264 27.76 22.21 14.10
CA ARG A 264 28.30 23.41 13.46
C ARG A 264 29.47 23.01 12.57
N TRP A 265 29.54 23.58 11.37
CA TRP A 265 30.55 23.32 10.34
C TRP A 265 31.50 24.49 10.14
N ALA A 266 31.20 25.65 10.72
CA ALA A 266 32.03 26.85 10.65
C ALA A 266 32.17 27.53 12.01
N SER A 267 33.36 27.99 12.36
CA SER A 267 33.63 28.82 13.55
C SER A 267 34.75 29.80 13.24
N ASP A 268 34.53 31.09 13.50
CA ASP A 268 35.44 32.17 13.14
C ASP A 268 35.88 32.11 11.67
N ASN A 269 37.17 31.92 11.41
CA ASN A 269 37.74 31.76 10.07
C ASN A 269 37.98 30.29 9.70
N ARG A 270 37.31 29.34 10.35
CA ARG A 270 37.57 27.89 10.22
C ARG A 270 36.31 27.17 9.78
N VAL A 271 36.46 26.24 8.84
CA VAL A 271 35.36 25.40 8.35
C VAL A 271 35.77 23.93 8.30
N ILE A 272 34.79 23.03 8.38
CA ILE A 272 34.97 21.59 8.20
C ILE A 272 33.96 21.07 7.18
N LEU A 273 34.40 20.19 6.27
CA LEU A 273 33.53 19.65 5.21
C LEU A 273 33.85 18.18 4.89
N GLY A 274 32.92 17.49 4.21
CA GLY A 274 33.03 16.04 3.97
C GLY A 274 33.17 15.26 5.27
N ASP A 275 33.99 14.20 5.27
CA ASP A 275 34.23 13.32 6.43
C ASP A 275 34.82 14.03 7.66
N ALA A 276 35.25 15.30 7.54
CA ALA A 276 35.60 16.13 8.69
C ALA A 276 34.36 16.62 9.46
N ALA A 277 33.23 16.82 8.77
CA ALA A 277 31.99 17.37 9.33
C ALA A 277 30.89 16.32 9.52
N HIS A 278 30.79 15.35 8.61
CA HIS A 278 29.76 14.31 8.64
C HIS A 278 30.22 13.09 7.85
N THR A 279 29.74 11.89 8.21
CA THR A 279 30.04 10.66 7.46
C THR A 279 28.76 10.04 6.90
N ALA A 280 28.88 9.40 5.73
CA ALA A 280 27.79 8.67 5.09
C ALA A 280 28.23 7.24 4.76
N HIS A 281 27.47 6.24 5.23
CA HIS A 281 27.77 4.83 4.98
C HIS A 281 27.91 4.54 3.49
N PHE A 282 28.89 3.72 3.12
CA PHE A 282 29.18 3.38 1.72
C PHE A 282 28.04 2.60 1.03
N SER A 283 27.04 2.14 1.79
CA SER A 283 25.88 1.40 1.29
C SER A 283 24.99 2.19 0.33
N ILE A 284 25.17 3.50 0.19
CA ILE A 284 24.48 4.34 -0.82
C ILE A 284 25.44 5.11 -1.75
N GLY A 285 26.75 4.84 -1.71
CA GLY A 285 27.74 5.41 -2.66
C GLY A 285 27.76 6.94 -2.73
N SER A 286 27.59 7.64 -1.60
CA SER A 286 27.39 9.11 -1.59
C SER A 286 28.47 9.93 -0.88
N GLY A 287 29.46 9.31 -0.22
CA GLY A 287 30.46 10.02 0.59
C GLY A 287 31.30 11.02 -0.21
N THR A 288 31.99 10.57 -1.26
CA THR A 288 32.82 11.43 -2.13
C THR A 288 31.99 12.52 -2.81
N ARG A 289 30.79 12.18 -3.28
CA ARG A 289 29.84 13.14 -3.84
C ARG A 289 29.49 14.25 -2.85
N LEU A 290 29.08 13.88 -1.63
CA LEU A 290 28.72 14.85 -0.59
C LEU A 290 29.88 15.81 -0.31
N ALA A 291 31.10 15.27 -0.20
CA ALA A 291 32.29 16.08 0.06
C ALA A 291 32.58 17.10 -1.05
N MET A 292 32.40 16.73 -2.31
CA MET A 292 32.57 17.65 -3.45
C MET A 292 31.43 18.67 -3.55
N GLU A 293 30.18 18.26 -3.28
CA GLU A 293 29.04 19.18 -3.20
C GLU A 293 29.19 20.19 -2.04
N ASP A 294 29.76 19.77 -0.91
CA ASP A 294 30.06 20.68 0.21
C ASP A 294 31.07 21.74 -0.20
N ALA A 295 32.11 21.36 -0.96
CA ALA A 295 33.12 22.26 -1.51
C ALA A 295 32.51 23.28 -2.50
N ILE A 296 31.64 22.84 -3.41
CA ILE A 296 30.92 23.71 -4.35
C ILE A 296 30.10 24.74 -3.58
N ALA A 297 29.30 24.28 -2.62
CA ALA A 297 28.44 25.15 -1.83
C ALA A 297 29.25 26.16 -1.00
N LEU A 298 30.40 25.75 -0.44
CA LEU A 298 31.26 26.63 0.34
C LEU A 298 31.82 27.75 -0.52
N ILE A 299 32.45 27.42 -1.65
CA ILE A 299 33.06 28.43 -2.52
C ILE A 299 32.00 29.33 -3.14
N GLY A 300 30.84 28.80 -3.53
CA GLY A 300 29.73 29.61 -4.03
C GLY A 300 29.19 30.61 -2.98
N ALA A 301 29.14 30.21 -1.70
CA ALA A 301 28.72 31.12 -0.63
C ALA A 301 29.77 32.22 -0.36
N ILE A 302 31.06 31.88 -0.44
CA ILE A 302 32.17 32.85 -0.32
C ILE A 302 32.14 33.85 -1.48
N GLU A 303 31.89 33.39 -2.70
CA GLU A 303 31.78 34.23 -3.90
C GLU A 303 30.59 35.21 -3.82
N ALA A 304 29.47 34.78 -3.22
CA ALA A 304 28.24 35.56 -3.16
C ALA A 304 28.17 36.58 -2.01
N ALA A 305 29.03 36.47 -1.00
CA ALA A 305 28.92 37.24 0.24
C ALA A 305 29.88 38.45 0.33
N GLU A 306 29.47 39.47 1.08
CA GLU A 306 30.29 40.67 1.32
C GLU A 306 31.33 40.47 2.45
N THR A 307 31.11 39.50 3.35
CA THR A 307 32.02 39.21 4.48
C THR A 307 32.12 37.72 4.74
N LEU A 308 33.27 37.27 5.26
CA LEU A 308 33.53 35.84 5.50
C LEU A 308 32.58 35.25 6.55
N PRO A 309 32.32 35.89 7.71
CA PRO A 309 31.37 35.36 8.69
C PRO A 309 29.98 35.14 8.09
N GLN A 310 29.52 36.05 7.22
CA GLN A 310 28.24 35.92 6.53
C GLN A 310 28.25 34.72 5.56
N ALA A 311 29.30 34.60 4.74
CA ALA A 311 29.46 33.48 3.80
C ALA A 311 29.38 32.12 4.51
N LEU A 312 30.06 31.98 5.64
CA LEU A 312 30.13 30.73 6.38
C LEU A 312 28.81 30.37 7.05
N GLU A 313 28.08 31.37 7.56
CA GLU A 313 26.76 31.16 8.15
C GLU A 313 25.73 30.78 7.08
N ASP A 314 25.74 31.45 5.92
CA ASP A 314 24.85 31.16 4.80
C ASP A 314 25.11 29.76 4.22
N TRP A 315 26.38 29.41 4.02
CA TRP A 315 26.78 28.08 3.57
C TRP A 315 26.26 26.98 4.50
N GLN A 316 26.53 27.09 5.80
CA GLN A 316 26.09 26.09 6.77
C GLN A 316 24.57 25.98 6.80
N THR A 317 23.86 27.11 6.84
CA THR A 317 22.39 27.16 6.90
C THR A 317 21.75 26.51 5.68
N ALA A 318 22.29 26.76 4.47
CA ALA A 318 21.76 26.19 3.25
C ALA A 318 22.16 24.72 3.06
N ARG A 319 23.40 24.35 3.42
CA ARG A 319 23.97 23.04 3.06
C ARG A 319 23.61 21.94 4.06
N GLN A 320 23.57 22.23 5.36
CA GLN A 320 23.32 21.21 6.39
C GLN A 320 22.02 20.42 6.17
N PRO A 321 20.85 21.04 5.85
CA PRO A 321 19.62 20.28 5.62
C PRO A 321 19.71 19.31 4.43
N VAL A 322 20.42 19.69 3.37
CA VAL A 322 20.60 18.88 2.16
C VAL A 322 21.49 17.67 2.46
N ALA A 323 22.65 17.90 3.10
CA ALA A 323 23.55 16.83 3.50
C ALA A 323 22.89 15.90 4.52
N LYS A 324 22.17 16.46 5.51
CA LYS A 324 21.47 15.69 6.54
C LYS A 324 20.49 14.69 5.95
N LYS A 325 19.71 15.08 4.93
CA LYS A 325 18.78 14.18 4.25
C LYS A 325 19.48 12.95 3.64
N ILE A 326 20.68 13.13 3.09
CA ILE A 326 21.46 12.04 2.48
C ILE A 326 22.11 11.18 3.57
N VAL A 327 22.68 11.80 4.61
CA VAL A 327 23.28 11.10 5.76
C VAL A 327 22.23 10.27 6.50
N ASP A 328 21.03 10.83 6.73
CA ASP A 328 19.94 10.10 7.39
C ASP A 328 19.49 8.89 6.54
N ALA A 329 19.42 9.03 5.21
CA ALA A 329 19.15 7.89 4.32
C ALA A 329 20.27 6.84 4.33
N ALA A 330 21.54 7.27 4.41
CA ALA A 330 22.69 6.37 4.56
C ALA A 330 22.63 5.61 5.89
N ASN A 331 22.23 6.28 6.98
CA ASN A 331 22.05 5.68 8.29
C ASN A 331 20.90 4.65 8.30
N THR A 332 19.77 4.95 7.66
CA THR A 332 18.66 3.99 7.50
C THR A 332 19.13 2.76 6.71
N SER A 333 19.85 2.99 5.60
CA SER A 333 20.45 1.91 4.82
C SER A 333 21.43 1.08 5.66
N ALA A 334 22.32 1.71 6.43
CA ALA A 334 23.27 1.00 7.30
C ALA A 334 22.59 0.17 8.40
N ARG A 335 21.48 0.64 8.98
CA ARG A 335 20.69 -0.15 9.94
C ARG A 335 20.10 -1.41 9.34
N TRP A 336 19.78 -1.42 8.05
CA TRP A 336 19.41 -2.65 7.34
C TRP A 336 20.59 -3.64 7.30
N TYR A 337 21.81 -3.14 7.10
CA TYR A 337 23.03 -3.97 7.15
C TYR A 337 23.30 -4.51 8.56
N GLU A 338 23.02 -3.77 9.63
CA GLU A 338 23.16 -4.29 11.01
C GLU A 338 22.32 -5.57 11.28
N SER A 339 21.34 -5.85 10.42
CA SER A 339 20.48 -7.03 10.49
C SER A 339 20.35 -7.77 9.15
N PHE A 340 21.36 -7.69 8.26
CA PHE A 340 21.27 -8.32 6.94
C PHE A 340 21.14 -9.85 7.02
N ASP A 341 21.71 -10.45 8.06
CA ASP A 341 21.62 -11.88 8.38
C ASP A 341 20.17 -12.36 8.54
N ARG A 342 19.32 -11.55 9.20
CA ARG A 342 17.88 -11.85 9.32
C ARG A 342 17.17 -11.71 7.99
N HIS A 343 17.55 -10.72 7.19
CA HIS A 343 16.97 -10.51 5.86
C HIS A 343 17.28 -11.67 4.91
N MET A 344 18.43 -12.35 5.06
CA MET A 344 18.78 -13.55 4.27
C MET A 344 17.83 -14.75 4.46
N SER A 345 16.86 -14.68 5.39
CA SER A 345 15.78 -15.66 5.49
C SER A 345 14.64 -15.44 4.48
N LEU A 346 14.62 -14.29 3.81
CA LEU A 346 13.65 -13.98 2.76
C LEU A 346 13.99 -14.75 1.48
N LYS A 347 12.96 -15.07 0.68
CA LYS A 347 13.18 -15.58 -0.68
C LYS A 347 13.96 -14.55 -1.51
N PRO A 348 14.72 -14.96 -2.54
CA PRO A 348 15.58 -14.05 -3.31
C PRO A 348 14.88 -12.76 -3.80
N MET A 349 13.61 -12.85 -4.19
CA MET A 349 12.85 -11.72 -4.73
C MET A 349 12.35 -10.75 -3.65
N ASP A 350 11.87 -11.28 -2.53
CA ASP A 350 11.53 -10.49 -1.33
C ASP A 350 12.76 -9.84 -0.70
N PHE A 351 13.87 -10.58 -0.67
CA PHE A 351 15.17 -10.06 -0.25
C PHE A 351 15.61 -8.89 -1.14
N ALA A 352 15.50 -9.03 -2.46
CA ALA A 352 15.86 -7.99 -3.40
C ALA A 352 15.00 -6.73 -3.25
N MET A 353 13.70 -6.90 -3.01
CA MET A 353 12.77 -5.79 -2.75
C MET A 353 13.10 -5.09 -1.42
N SER A 354 13.36 -5.86 -0.36
CA SER A 354 13.83 -5.33 0.93
C SER A 354 15.14 -4.55 0.77
N TYR A 355 16.10 -5.11 0.02
CA TYR A 355 17.38 -4.49 -0.24
C TYR A 355 17.22 -3.16 -0.99
N ILE A 356 16.54 -3.12 -2.14
CA ILE A 356 16.50 -1.91 -2.98
C ILE A 356 15.72 -0.76 -2.33
N THR A 357 14.76 -1.07 -1.44
CA THR A 357 13.95 -0.08 -0.71
C THR A 357 14.56 0.35 0.63
N ARG A 358 15.63 -0.30 1.11
CA ARG A 358 16.22 -0.12 2.46
C ARG A 358 16.51 1.31 2.89
N SER A 359 16.81 2.21 1.95
CA SER A 359 17.17 3.60 2.26
C SER A 359 15.95 4.51 2.44
N GLY A 360 14.74 4.03 2.11
CA GLY A 360 13.51 4.82 2.05
C GLY A 360 13.45 5.82 0.90
N ARG A 361 14.46 5.87 0.01
CA ARG A 361 14.52 6.79 -1.14
C ARG A 361 13.91 6.23 -2.42
N VAL A 362 13.53 4.96 -2.38
CA VAL A 362 13.00 4.18 -3.50
C VAL A 362 11.79 3.42 -2.99
N ASP A 363 10.65 3.64 -3.63
CA ASP A 363 9.38 2.97 -3.38
C ASP A 363 8.96 2.15 -4.60
N ALA A 364 7.88 1.38 -4.48
CA ALA A 364 7.39 0.53 -5.56
C ALA A 364 7.03 1.30 -6.84
N GLU A 365 6.45 2.51 -6.71
CA GLU A 365 6.12 3.35 -7.87
C GLU A 365 7.39 3.75 -8.63
N LYS A 366 8.41 4.23 -7.90
CA LYS A 366 9.68 4.59 -8.50
C LYS A 366 10.37 3.38 -9.12
N LEU A 367 10.32 2.20 -8.49
CA LEU A 367 10.88 0.96 -9.04
C LEU A 367 10.22 0.56 -10.35
N ARG A 368 8.90 0.67 -10.49
CA ARG A 368 8.23 0.40 -11.78
C ARG A 368 8.76 1.28 -12.92
N ARG A 369 9.25 2.48 -12.60
CA ARG A 369 9.86 3.37 -13.60
C ARG A 369 11.34 3.10 -13.85
N ILE A 370 12.12 2.85 -12.79
CA ILE A 370 13.59 2.75 -12.89
C ILE A 370 14.10 1.32 -13.09
N ALA A 371 13.32 0.32 -12.69
CA ALA A 371 13.62 -1.11 -12.75
C ALA A 371 12.37 -1.93 -13.16
N PRO A 372 11.78 -1.66 -14.33
CA PRO A 372 10.51 -2.27 -14.75
C PRO A 372 10.59 -3.79 -14.88
N GLY A 373 11.71 -4.34 -15.33
CA GLY A 373 11.88 -5.79 -15.46
C GLY A 373 11.89 -6.49 -14.11
N PHE A 374 12.53 -5.89 -13.12
CA PHE A 374 12.58 -6.38 -11.74
C PHE A 374 11.18 -6.37 -11.14
N MET A 375 10.45 -5.27 -11.25
CA MET A 375 9.09 -5.18 -10.72
C MET A 375 8.15 -6.18 -11.37
N ALA A 376 8.24 -6.39 -12.68
CA ALA A 376 7.44 -7.40 -13.37
C ALA A 376 7.71 -8.81 -12.82
N ARG A 377 8.99 -9.17 -12.57
CA ARG A 377 9.35 -10.46 -11.95
C ARG A 377 8.88 -10.57 -10.50
N TYR A 378 8.98 -9.49 -9.73
CA TYR A 378 8.56 -9.44 -8.33
C TYR A 378 7.05 -9.61 -8.19
N GLU A 379 6.29 -8.82 -8.95
CA GLU A 379 4.82 -8.82 -8.91
C GLU A 379 4.23 -10.15 -9.42
N ALA A 380 4.89 -10.81 -10.38
CA ALA A 380 4.51 -12.15 -10.83
C ALA A 380 4.70 -13.25 -9.76
N GLN A 381 5.51 -13.01 -8.71
CA GLN A 381 5.82 -14.00 -7.67
C GLN A 381 5.19 -13.68 -6.30
N ALA A 382 4.74 -12.44 -6.09
CA ALA A 382 4.10 -12.01 -4.85
C ALA A 382 2.68 -12.57 -4.75
N ARG A 383 2.55 -13.82 -4.29
CA ARG A 383 1.25 -14.39 -3.93
C ARG A 383 0.80 -13.78 -2.60
N LEU A 384 -0.45 -13.35 -2.54
CA LEU A 384 -1.08 -13.01 -1.26
C LEU A 384 -1.12 -14.27 -0.39
N ALA A 385 -0.90 -14.10 0.90
CA ALA A 385 -1.11 -15.16 1.88
C ALA A 385 -2.45 -14.90 2.58
N ASP A 386 -3.30 -15.93 2.62
CA ASP A 386 -4.51 -15.93 3.42
C ASP A 386 -4.14 -16.05 4.92
N PRO A 387 -4.58 -15.11 5.77
CA PRO A 387 -4.27 -15.16 7.20
C PRO A 387 -5.06 -16.23 7.96
N VAL A 388 -6.13 -16.79 7.39
CA VAL A 388 -6.96 -17.81 8.05
C VAL A 388 -6.28 -19.19 7.91
N PRO A 389 -6.01 -19.90 9.02
CA PRO A 389 -5.40 -21.23 8.94
C PRO A 389 -6.28 -22.22 8.17
N ASP A 390 -5.67 -23.04 7.31
CA ASP A 390 -6.37 -24.07 6.52
C ASP A 390 -7.27 -24.97 7.40
N ASP A 391 -6.80 -25.29 8.61
CA ASP A 391 -7.49 -26.15 9.56
C ASP A 391 -8.38 -25.39 10.57
N ALA A 392 -8.75 -24.13 10.32
CA ALA A 392 -9.59 -23.34 11.22
C ALA A 392 -10.84 -24.13 11.68
N PRO A 393 -11.25 -24.04 12.98
CA PRO A 393 -12.38 -24.80 13.50
C PRO A 393 -13.66 -24.67 12.67
N GLY A 394 -13.97 -23.47 12.19
CA GLY A 394 -15.08 -23.22 11.28
C GLY A 394 -15.01 -24.03 9.99
N ALA A 395 -13.86 -24.01 9.31
CA ALA A 395 -13.61 -24.77 8.09
C ALA A 395 -13.78 -26.29 8.30
N ARG A 396 -13.23 -26.82 9.40
CA ARG A 396 -13.38 -28.24 9.78
C ARG A 396 -14.84 -28.61 10.02
N ALA A 397 -15.64 -27.73 10.62
CA ALA A 397 -17.04 -27.99 10.94
C ALA A 397 -17.91 -28.20 9.69
N ILE A 398 -17.55 -27.56 8.57
CA ILE A 398 -18.25 -27.72 7.28
C ILE A 398 -17.51 -28.62 6.29
N GLY A 399 -16.34 -29.17 6.67
CA GLY A 399 -15.52 -30.03 5.82
C GLY A 399 -14.95 -29.30 4.60
N PHE A 400 -14.58 -28.02 4.75
CA PHE A 400 -14.00 -27.23 3.67
C PHE A 400 -12.53 -27.57 3.44
N ASP A 401 -12.17 -27.86 2.19
CA ASP A 401 -10.79 -28.07 1.74
C ASP A 401 -10.39 -26.93 0.81
N LYS A 402 -9.61 -25.99 1.34
CA LYS A 402 -9.17 -24.80 0.59
C LYS A 402 -8.42 -25.15 -0.69
N ALA A 403 -7.58 -26.19 -0.65
CA ALA A 403 -6.74 -26.58 -1.78
C ALA A 403 -7.54 -27.14 -2.97
N ALA A 404 -8.77 -27.60 -2.74
CA ALA A 404 -9.68 -28.08 -3.77
C ALA A 404 -10.31 -26.95 -4.62
N HIS A 405 -10.04 -25.68 -4.28
CA HIS A 405 -10.63 -24.52 -4.94
C HIS A 405 -9.57 -23.54 -5.52
N PRO A 406 -8.71 -24.01 -6.44
CA PRO A 406 -7.64 -23.18 -7.03
C PRO A 406 -8.16 -22.07 -7.96
N ASN A 407 -9.36 -22.22 -8.53
CA ASN A 407 -9.95 -21.22 -9.41
C ASN A 407 -11.47 -21.12 -9.20
N CYS A 408 -11.96 -19.95 -8.77
CA CYS A 408 -13.38 -19.72 -8.50
C CYS A 408 -14.31 -19.84 -9.72
N SER A 409 -13.78 -19.85 -10.95
CA SER A 409 -14.60 -20.03 -12.16
C SER A 409 -15.33 -21.37 -12.20
N ASP A 410 -14.84 -22.37 -11.47
CA ASP A 410 -15.44 -23.70 -11.40
C ASP A 410 -16.88 -23.68 -10.87
N VAL A 411 -17.26 -22.66 -10.09
CA VAL A 411 -18.65 -22.41 -9.67
C VAL A 411 -19.60 -22.37 -10.87
N LEU A 412 -19.19 -21.75 -11.97
CA LEU A 412 -19.91 -21.75 -13.24
C LEU A 412 -19.55 -22.98 -14.08
N TRP A 413 -18.25 -23.25 -14.28
CA TRP A 413 -17.76 -24.25 -15.25
C TRP A 413 -18.22 -25.68 -14.97
N GLN A 414 -18.38 -26.07 -13.70
CA GLN A 414 -18.87 -27.40 -13.33
C GLN A 414 -20.25 -27.74 -13.93
N ASN A 415 -21.04 -26.73 -14.30
CA ASN A 415 -22.37 -26.94 -14.87
C ASN A 415 -22.35 -27.46 -16.32
N LEU A 416 -21.22 -27.37 -17.03
CA LEU A 416 -21.06 -28.07 -18.32
C LEU A 416 -21.23 -29.58 -18.19
N ALA A 417 -20.73 -30.16 -17.10
CA ALA A 417 -20.87 -31.59 -16.82
C ALA A 417 -22.22 -31.90 -16.13
N ARG A 418 -22.75 -30.97 -15.32
CA ARG A 418 -23.96 -31.18 -14.53
C ARG A 418 -25.24 -31.05 -15.35
N ASN A 419 -25.46 -29.92 -16.03
CA ASN A 419 -26.72 -29.57 -16.69
C ASN A 419 -26.56 -28.44 -17.73
N PRO A 420 -25.80 -28.65 -18.82
CA PRO A 420 -25.40 -27.60 -19.77
C PRO A 420 -26.57 -26.85 -20.43
N GLU A 421 -27.65 -27.57 -20.77
CA GLU A 421 -28.82 -27.00 -21.47
C GLU A 421 -29.79 -26.27 -20.55
N LYS A 422 -29.54 -26.27 -19.24
CA LYS A 422 -30.41 -25.61 -18.29
C LYS A 422 -30.21 -24.10 -18.33
N PRO A 423 -31.29 -23.29 -18.24
CA PRO A 423 -31.17 -21.85 -18.05
C PRO A 423 -30.29 -21.46 -16.86
N ALA A 424 -29.19 -20.76 -17.11
CA ALA A 424 -28.33 -20.22 -16.07
C ALA A 424 -28.82 -18.84 -15.66
N VAL A 425 -29.12 -17.99 -16.64
CA VAL A 425 -29.65 -16.63 -16.42
C VAL A 425 -30.88 -16.39 -17.29
N THR A 426 -31.83 -15.61 -16.76
CA THR A 426 -33.04 -15.16 -17.46
C THR A 426 -33.37 -13.73 -17.08
N GLY A 427 -34.20 -13.04 -17.87
CA GLY A 427 -34.65 -11.68 -17.58
C GLY A 427 -35.02 -10.91 -18.84
N PRO A 428 -35.08 -9.57 -18.77
CA PRO A 428 -35.42 -8.71 -19.92
C PRO A 428 -34.44 -8.85 -21.10
N ALA A 429 -33.19 -9.21 -20.85
CA ALA A 429 -32.16 -9.42 -21.88
C ALA A 429 -32.24 -10.80 -22.56
N GLY A 430 -33.24 -11.62 -22.20
CA GLY A 430 -33.40 -12.98 -22.70
C GLY A 430 -32.93 -14.05 -21.71
N THR A 431 -32.82 -15.28 -22.19
CA THR A 431 -32.41 -16.45 -21.41
C THR A 431 -31.19 -17.07 -22.05
N LEU A 432 -30.18 -17.42 -21.24
CA LEU A 432 -29.02 -18.20 -21.66
C LEU A 432 -28.92 -19.48 -20.83
N SER A 433 -28.62 -20.58 -21.49
CA SER A 433 -28.24 -21.82 -20.83
C SER A 433 -26.85 -21.72 -20.18
N TYR A 434 -26.50 -22.69 -19.33
CA TYR A 434 -25.14 -22.78 -18.79
C TYR A 434 -24.09 -22.93 -19.90
N ALA A 435 -24.36 -23.73 -20.93
CA ALA A 435 -23.45 -23.89 -22.06
C ALA A 435 -23.25 -22.57 -22.83
N GLU A 436 -24.32 -21.83 -23.08
CA GLU A 436 -24.27 -20.54 -23.79
C GLU A 436 -23.53 -19.47 -22.98
N LEU A 437 -23.84 -19.37 -21.68
CA LEU A 437 -23.18 -18.42 -20.78
C LEU A 437 -21.68 -18.71 -20.64
N ILE A 438 -21.30 -19.99 -20.55
CA ILE A 438 -19.90 -20.41 -20.45
C ILE A 438 -19.15 -20.15 -21.75
N ALA A 439 -19.79 -20.39 -22.90
CA ALA A 439 -19.23 -20.03 -24.20
C ALA A 439 -18.95 -18.52 -24.30
N GLN A 440 -19.87 -17.68 -23.82
CA GLN A 440 -19.65 -16.23 -23.74
C GLN A 440 -18.52 -15.86 -22.77
N ALA A 441 -18.48 -16.49 -21.60
CA ALA A 441 -17.41 -16.26 -20.62
C ALA A 441 -16.03 -16.63 -21.18
N ALA A 442 -15.95 -17.73 -21.92
CA ALA A 442 -14.72 -18.14 -22.59
C ALA A 442 -14.25 -17.09 -23.61
N ARG A 443 -15.16 -16.52 -24.41
CA ARG A 443 -14.83 -15.43 -25.35
C ARG A 443 -14.29 -14.21 -24.63
N TRP A 444 -14.92 -13.79 -23.53
CA TRP A 444 -14.44 -12.67 -22.71
C TRP A 444 -13.04 -12.93 -22.15
N GLY A 445 -12.79 -14.11 -21.57
CA GLY A 445 -11.46 -14.46 -21.05
C GLY A 445 -10.37 -14.48 -22.13
N ASN A 446 -10.68 -15.02 -23.32
CA ASN A 446 -9.77 -14.99 -24.47
C ASN A 446 -9.54 -13.56 -24.99
N ALA A 447 -10.58 -12.72 -25.03
CA ALA A 447 -10.46 -11.31 -25.41
C ALA A 447 -9.53 -10.53 -24.45
N PHE A 448 -9.64 -10.77 -23.14
CA PHE A 448 -8.74 -10.16 -22.15
C PHE A 448 -7.29 -10.63 -22.33
N ARG A 449 -7.06 -11.92 -22.61
CA ARG A 449 -5.73 -12.44 -22.96
C ARG A 449 -5.18 -11.79 -24.23
N ALA A 450 -6.01 -11.67 -25.27
CA ALA A 450 -5.66 -11.03 -26.53
C ALA A 450 -5.36 -9.52 -26.38
N ALA A 451 -5.95 -8.87 -25.37
CA ALA A 451 -5.66 -7.49 -25.00
C ALA A 451 -4.30 -7.30 -24.29
N GLY A 452 -3.56 -8.39 -24.03
CA GLY A 452 -2.21 -8.35 -23.47
C GLY A 452 -2.17 -8.07 -21.97
N LEU A 453 -3.22 -8.46 -21.24
CA LEU A 453 -3.23 -8.47 -19.78
C LEU A 453 -2.39 -9.65 -19.23
N ALA A 454 -1.73 -9.44 -18.10
CA ALA A 454 -1.01 -10.47 -17.34
C ALA A 454 -1.88 -11.02 -16.20
N GLN A 455 -1.60 -12.26 -15.75
CA GLN A 455 -2.27 -12.84 -14.59
C GLN A 455 -2.14 -11.90 -13.38
N GLY A 456 -3.24 -11.66 -12.65
CA GLY A 456 -3.31 -10.68 -11.57
C GLY A 456 -3.64 -9.24 -12.01
N ASP A 457 -3.72 -8.94 -13.31
CA ASP A 457 -4.18 -7.62 -13.78
C ASP A 457 -5.65 -7.39 -13.41
N ARG A 458 -5.95 -6.16 -12.97
CA ARG A 458 -7.30 -5.76 -12.55
C ARG A 458 -8.13 -5.28 -13.72
N ILE A 459 -9.41 -5.62 -13.71
CA ILE A 459 -10.40 -5.19 -14.71
C ILE A 459 -11.59 -4.54 -13.99
N PRO A 460 -11.60 -3.20 -13.83
CA PRO A 460 -12.75 -2.46 -13.31
C PRO A 460 -13.98 -2.67 -14.19
N MET A 461 -15.10 -3.06 -13.55
CA MET A 461 -16.37 -3.33 -14.22
C MET A 461 -17.46 -2.42 -13.64
N LEU A 462 -17.86 -1.43 -14.43
CA LEU A 462 -19.00 -0.56 -14.14
C LEU A 462 -20.22 -1.05 -14.92
N LEU A 463 -20.71 -2.23 -14.54
CA LEU A 463 -21.76 -2.95 -15.25
C LEU A 463 -23.00 -3.13 -14.35
N ASP A 464 -24.18 -3.06 -14.95
CA ASP A 464 -25.44 -3.41 -14.29
C ASP A 464 -25.72 -4.91 -14.52
N ASP A 465 -26.77 -5.42 -13.86
CA ASP A 465 -27.06 -6.83 -13.87
C ASP A 465 -27.50 -7.32 -15.26
N SER A 466 -26.56 -7.92 -15.98
CA SER A 466 -26.73 -8.43 -17.35
C SER A 466 -25.96 -9.75 -17.55
N PRO A 467 -26.34 -10.58 -18.56
CA PRO A 467 -25.57 -11.76 -18.92
C PRO A 467 -24.11 -11.46 -19.28
N ALA A 468 -23.85 -10.32 -19.94
CA ALA A 468 -22.51 -9.88 -20.31
C ALA A 468 -21.63 -9.62 -19.08
N TYR A 469 -22.17 -9.04 -18.01
CA TYR A 469 -21.42 -8.85 -16.76
C TYR A 469 -21.02 -10.20 -16.15
N VAL A 470 -21.95 -11.16 -16.09
CA VAL A 470 -21.66 -12.50 -15.58
C VAL A 470 -20.57 -13.19 -16.42
N ALA A 471 -20.70 -13.13 -17.76
CA ALA A 471 -19.74 -13.70 -18.68
C ALA A 471 -18.35 -13.04 -18.57
N ALA A 472 -18.29 -11.72 -18.51
CA ALA A 472 -17.04 -10.97 -18.37
C ALA A 472 -16.34 -11.27 -17.03
N PHE A 473 -17.09 -11.32 -15.93
CA PHE A 473 -16.56 -11.70 -14.62
C PHE A 473 -15.91 -13.09 -14.66
N PHE A 474 -16.67 -14.10 -15.12
CA PHE A 474 -16.23 -15.49 -15.14
C PHE A 474 -15.10 -15.76 -16.15
N GLY A 475 -15.13 -15.07 -17.29
CA GLY A 475 -14.04 -15.08 -18.26
C GLY A 475 -12.74 -14.52 -17.68
N ALA A 476 -12.84 -13.43 -16.93
CA ALA A 476 -11.70 -12.81 -16.26
C ALA A 476 -11.07 -13.75 -15.22
N VAL A 477 -11.85 -14.25 -14.25
CA VAL A 477 -11.31 -15.11 -13.19
C VAL A 477 -10.79 -16.45 -13.71
N ARG A 478 -11.41 -17.01 -14.76
CA ARG A 478 -10.90 -18.24 -15.37
C ARG A 478 -9.58 -18.01 -16.10
N ALA A 479 -9.42 -16.84 -16.71
CA ALA A 479 -8.18 -16.45 -17.37
C ALA A 479 -7.07 -15.98 -16.40
N GLY A 480 -7.35 -15.90 -15.08
CA GLY A 480 -6.40 -15.48 -14.05
C GLY A 480 -6.34 -13.96 -13.83
N PHE A 481 -7.32 -13.21 -14.33
CA PHE A 481 -7.45 -11.76 -14.12
C PHE A 481 -8.37 -11.45 -12.94
N VAL A 482 -8.27 -10.23 -12.42
CA VAL A 482 -8.95 -9.80 -11.20
C VAL A 482 -10.05 -8.79 -11.54
N PRO A 483 -11.30 -9.21 -11.82
CA PRO A 483 -12.39 -8.27 -11.98
C PRO A 483 -12.63 -7.46 -10.70
N VAL A 484 -12.85 -6.16 -10.86
CA VAL A 484 -13.14 -5.23 -9.77
C VAL A 484 -14.56 -4.74 -9.95
N LEU A 485 -15.47 -5.19 -9.09
CA LEU A 485 -16.90 -4.94 -9.21
C LEU A 485 -17.22 -3.56 -8.66
N LEU A 486 -17.60 -2.62 -9.54
CA LEU A 486 -17.83 -1.23 -9.18
C LEU A 486 -19.31 -0.86 -9.22
N ASN A 487 -19.69 0.04 -8.32
CA ASN A 487 -21.04 0.56 -8.25
C ASN A 487 -21.32 1.50 -9.43
N THR A 488 -22.38 1.22 -10.18
CA THR A 488 -22.84 2.04 -11.32
C THR A 488 -23.34 3.43 -10.93
N GLN A 489 -23.58 3.68 -9.65
CA GLN A 489 -23.94 4.99 -9.09
C GLN A 489 -22.75 5.76 -8.51
N THR A 490 -21.52 5.39 -8.88
CA THR A 490 -20.32 6.11 -8.45
C THR A 490 -20.25 7.52 -9.05
N THR A 491 -19.52 8.43 -8.40
CA THR A 491 -19.27 9.77 -8.94
C THR A 491 -18.03 9.79 -9.83
N PRO A 492 -17.88 10.76 -10.75
CA PRO A 492 -16.70 10.85 -11.62
C PRO A 492 -15.37 10.89 -10.85
N ASP A 493 -15.30 11.68 -9.78
CA ASP A 493 -14.11 11.80 -8.94
C ASP A 493 -13.74 10.46 -8.27
N LEU A 494 -14.75 9.71 -7.84
CA LEU A 494 -14.56 8.42 -7.21
C LEU A 494 -14.16 7.35 -8.22
N LEU A 495 -14.72 7.41 -9.44
CA LEU A 495 -14.31 6.56 -10.55
C LEU A 495 -12.85 6.79 -10.92
N ALA A 496 -12.43 8.05 -11.11
CA ALA A 496 -11.04 8.38 -11.41
C ALA A 496 -10.09 7.85 -10.31
N TRP A 497 -10.54 7.89 -9.06
CA TRP A 497 -9.80 7.29 -7.95
C TRP A 497 -9.72 5.76 -8.03
N PHE A 498 -10.83 5.06 -8.30
CA PHE A 498 -10.83 3.60 -8.48
C PHE A 498 -9.90 3.17 -9.62
N LEU A 499 -9.98 3.82 -10.78
CA LEU A 499 -9.13 3.53 -11.94
C LEU A 499 -7.65 3.74 -11.62
N LYS A 500 -7.33 4.77 -10.83
CA LYS A 500 -5.96 5.01 -10.37
C LYS A 500 -5.47 3.96 -9.36
N ASP A 501 -6.30 3.63 -8.36
CA ASP A 501 -5.93 2.72 -7.26
C ASP A 501 -5.76 1.27 -7.73
N THR A 502 -6.62 0.84 -8.66
CA THR A 502 -6.53 -0.48 -9.30
C THR A 502 -5.29 -0.61 -10.19
N GLY A 503 -4.78 0.49 -10.76
CA GLY A 503 -3.71 0.48 -11.74
C GLY A 503 -4.07 -0.30 -13.01
N ALA A 504 -5.37 -0.39 -13.32
CA ALA A 504 -5.88 -1.18 -14.44
C ALA A 504 -5.50 -0.58 -15.80
N ARG A 505 -5.23 -1.46 -16.77
CA ARG A 505 -4.96 -1.10 -18.17
C ARG A 505 -6.21 -1.23 -19.06
N LEU A 506 -7.19 -2.02 -18.62
CA LEU A 506 -8.46 -2.23 -19.31
C LEU A 506 -9.62 -2.12 -18.30
N ALA A 507 -10.71 -1.47 -18.69
CA ALA A 507 -11.94 -1.36 -17.90
C ALA A 507 -13.19 -1.57 -18.78
N LEU A 508 -14.28 -2.00 -18.16
CA LEU A 508 -15.60 -2.16 -18.79
C LEU A 508 -16.58 -1.15 -18.21
N CYS A 509 -17.46 -0.61 -19.05
CA CYS A 509 -18.62 0.16 -18.59
C CYS A 509 -19.86 -0.07 -19.47
N GLU A 510 -21.03 0.19 -18.91
CA GLU A 510 -22.28 0.30 -19.70
C GLU A 510 -22.24 1.53 -20.62
N THR A 511 -23.03 1.48 -21.68
CA THR A 511 -23.21 2.59 -22.64
C THR A 511 -23.53 3.92 -21.97
N GLU A 512 -24.41 3.93 -20.98
CA GLU A 512 -24.83 5.14 -20.26
C GLU A 512 -23.73 5.76 -19.40
N LEU A 513 -22.64 5.02 -19.13
CA LEU A 513 -21.52 5.46 -18.30
C LEU A 513 -20.27 5.82 -19.12
N ARG A 514 -20.32 5.70 -20.45
CA ARG A 514 -19.20 5.96 -21.39
C ARG A 514 -18.52 7.30 -21.12
N ASP A 515 -19.28 8.40 -21.16
CA ASP A 515 -18.73 9.76 -21.02
C ASP A 515 -18.07 9.98 -19.64
N MET A 516 -18.65 9.40 -18.59
CA MET A 516 -18.11 9.47 -17.24
C MET A 516 -16.78 8.70 -17.13
N ALA A 517 -16.73 7.50 -17.69
CA ALA A 517 -15.55 6.63 -17.67
C ALA A 517 -14.40 7.23 -18.50
N GLU A 518 -14.68 7.78 -19.68
CA GLU A 518 -13.68 8.49 -20.48
C GLU A 518 -13.16 9.75 -19.77
N GLY A 519 -14.05 10.54 -19.14
CA GLY A 519 -13.64 11.69 -18.35
C GLY A 519 -12.73 11.32 -17.16
N ALA A 520 -13.00 10.18 -16.52
CA ALA A 520 -12.24 9.66 -15.38
C ALA A 520 -10.88 9.05 -15.76
N ARG A 521 -10.60 8.87 -17.06
CA ARG A 521 -9.37 8.23 -17.57
C ARG A 521 -8.11 9.08 -17.35
N ALA A 522 -8.24 10.40 -17.32
CA ALA A 522 -7.11 11.31 -17.22
C ALA A 522 -6.27 11.08 -15.95
N GLY A 523 -4.96 10.88 -16.11
CA GLY A 523 -4.04 10.64 -14.98
C GLY A 523 -4.06 9.21 -14.41
N THR A 524 -4.67 8.26 -15.13
CA THR A 524 -4.69 6.82 -14.80
C THR A 524 -3.83 6.03 -15.80
N GLY A 525 -3.57 4.75 -15.50
CA GLY A 525 -2.88 3.81 -16.41
C GLY A 525 -3.79 3.16 -17.46
N LEU A 526 -5.04 3.61 -17.60
CA LEU A 526 -6.04 2.97 -18.43
C LEU A 526 -5.77 3.18 -19.93
N GLU A 527 -5.47 2.09 -20.63
CA GLU A 527 -5.14 2.05 -22.06
C GLU A 527 -6.39 1.83 -22.93
N ARG A 528 -7.35 1.04 -22.43
CA ARG A 528 -8.58 0.69 -23.15
C ARG A 528 -9.80 0.73 -22.25
N LEU A 529 -10.84 1.41 -22.70
CA LEU A 529 -12.20 1.29 -22.18
C LEU A 529 -13.00 0.47 -23.20
N VAL A 530 -13.76 -0.53 -22.74
CA VAL A 530 -14.68 -1.31 -23.57
C VAL A 530 -16.10 -1.02 -23.10
N VAL A 531 -16.92 -0.49 -23.99
CA VAL A 531 -18.32 -0.20 -23.70
C VAL A 531 -19.19 -1.40 -24.06
N VAL A 532 -19.75 -2.06 -23.04
CA VAL A 532 -20.60 -3.24 -23.21
C VAL A 532 -21.88 -2.86 -23.95
N GLY A 533 -22.31 -3.67 -24.92
CA GLY A 533 -23.39 -3.34 -25.86
C GLY A 533 -23.00 -2.56 -27.12
N GLU A 534 -21.96 -1.71 -27.09
CA GLU A 534 -21.48 -0.97 -28.27
C GLU A 534 -20.21 -1.57 -28.87
N ASP A 535 -19.16 -1.71 -28.05
CA ASP A 535 -17.86 -2.22 -28.46
C ASP A 535 -17.75 -3.75 -28.25
N GLU A 536 -18.73 -4.35 -27.57
CA GLU A 536 -18.71 -5.76 -27.15
C GLU A 536 -18.54 -6.73 -28.32
N THR A 537 -19.29 -6.53 -29.41
CA THR A 537 -19.22 -7.45 -30.56
C THR A 537 -17.81 -7.44 -31.17
N ASP A 538 -17.22 -6.25 -31.36
CA ASP A 538 -15.89 -6.09 -31.92
C ASP A 538 -14.80 -6.61 -30.96
N PHE A 539 -14.97 -6.41 -29.65
CA PHE A 539 -14.01 -6.87 -28.65
C PHE A 539 -13.98 -8.41 -28.55
N LEU A 540 -15.12 -9.07 -28.76
CA LEU A 540 -15.26 -10.52 -28.70
C LEU A 540 -15.12 -11.22 -30.06
N ASP A 541 -14.99 -10.46 -31.16
CA ASP A 541 -14.94 -11.02 -32.51
C ASP A 541 -13.75 -11.99 -32.68
N GLY A 542 -14.03 -13.13 -33.30
CA GLY A 542 -13.05 -14.19 -33.54
C GLY A 542 -12.52 -14.91 -32.29
N GLN A 543 -12.98 -14.58 -31.08
CA GLN A 543 -12.49 -15.25 -29.85
C GLN A 543 -13.07 -16.66 -29.70
N PRO A 544 -12.26 -17.65 -29.27
CA PRO A 544 -12.75 -18.99 -29.00
C PRO A 544 -13.82 -19.02 -27.90
N ASP A 545 -14.78 -19.93 -28.03
CA ASP A 545 -15.83 -20.22 -27.06
C ASP A 545 -15.43 -21.28 -26.02
N THR A 546 -14.14 -21.64 -25.99
CA THR A 546 -13.53 -22.52 -24.98
C THR A 546 -12.36 -21.81 -24.31
N LEU A 547 -12.16 -22.09 -23.02
CA LEU A 547 -11.13 -21.44 -22.21
C LEU A 547 -10.62 -22.39 -21.12
N GLU A 548 -9.33 -22.70 -21.20
CA GLU A 548 -8.62 -23.42 -20.13
C GLU A 548 -8.41 -22.51 -18.92
N ALA A 549 -8.56 -23.09 -17.73
CA ALA A 549 -8.28 -22.40 -16.47
C ALA A 549 -6.81 -21.97 -16.42
N ALA A 550 -6.57 -20.74 -15.98
CA ALA A 550 -5.23 -20.32 -15.59
C ALA A 550 -4.73 -21.13 -14.39
N ASP A 551 -3.41 -21.27 -14.28
CA ASP A 551 -2.75 -21.91 -13.15
C ASP A 551 -2.73 -20.96 -11.94
N THR A 552 -3.91 -20.78 -11.34
CA THR A 552 -4.12 -20.02 -10.10
C THR A 552 -4.08 -20.95 -8.89
N GLY A 553 -3.57 -20.47 -7.77
CA GLY A 553 -3.74 -21.09 -6.45
C GLY A 553 -4.97 -20.56 -5.71
N PRO A 554 -5.41 -21.25 -4.64
CA PRO A 554 -6.57 -20.81 -3.85
C PRO A 554 -6.35 -19.44 -3.18
N ASP A 555 -5.10 -19.06 -2.92
CA ASP A 555 -4.72 -17.80 -2.28
C ASP A 555 -4.40 -16.67 -3.29
N ASP A 556 -4.49 -16.95 -4.60
CA ASP A 556 -4.34 -15.90 -5.61
C ASP A 556 -5.59 -14.99 -5.61
N MET A 557 -5.39 -13.70 -5.94
CA MET A 557 -6.49 -12.75 -6.05
C MET A 557 -7.51 -13.19 -7.10
N ALA A 558 -8.77 -13.26 -6.70
CA ALA A 558 -9.85 -13.57 -7.61
C ALA A 558 -10.58 -12.31 -8.05
N PHE A 559 -11.08 -11.48 -7.14
CA PHE A 559 -11.86 -10.29 -7.49
C PHE A 559 -11.86 -9.29 -6.34
N TRP A 560 -12.18 -8.02 -6.64
CA TRP A 560 -12.26 -6.98 -5.64
C TRP A 560 -13.63 -6.32 -5.58
N MET A 561 -13.93 -5.74 -4.41
CA MET A 561 -15.05 -4.82 -4.20
C MET A 561 -14.58 -3.60 -3.41
N TYR A 562 -15.26 -2.46 -3.55
CA TYR A 562 -14.94 -1.28 -2.73
C TYR A 562 -15.98 -1.05 -1.63
N SER A 563 -15.51 -0.80 -0.40
CA SER A 563 -16.37 -0.35 0.71
C SER A 563 -16.14 1.13 1.05
N SER A 564 -17.22 1.88 1.29
CA SER A 564 -17.14 3.25 1.80
C SER A 564 -16.83 3.23 3.30
N GLY A 565 -15.73 3.86 3.71
CA GLY A 565 -15.39 4.03 5.13
C GLY A 565 -16.07 5.26 5.74
N SER A 566 -16.29 5.27 7.06
CA SER A 566 -16.86 6.40 7.81
C SER A 566 -16.00 7.67 7.73
N THR A 567 -14.69 7.54 7.54
CA THR A 567 -13.74 8.64 7.31
C THR A 567 -12.73 8.28 6.20
N GLY A 568 -12.84 8.91 5.02
CA GLY A 568 -11.83 8.81 3.94
C GLY A 568 -12.33 8.17 2.64
N ARG A 569 -11.40 7.93 1.71
CA ARG A 569 -11.70 7.28 0.42
C ARG A 569 -12.10 5.82 0.63
N PRO A 570 -12.90 5.22 -0.28
CA PRO A 570 -13.25 3.80 -0.20
C PRO A 570 -12.01 2.89 -0.13
N LYS A 571 -12.19 1.64 0.25
CA LYS A 571 -11.09 0.68 0.42
C LYS A 571 -11.31 -0.51 -0.51
N GLY A 572 -10.30 -0.89 -1.29
CA GLY A 572 -10.37 -2.04 -2.19
C GLY A 572 -10.22 -3.32 -1.39
N ILE A 573 -11.29 -4.07 -1.23
CA ILE A 573 -11.34 -5.36 -0.53
C ILE A 573 -10.94 -6.43 -1.53
N VAL A 574 -9.89 -7.17 -1.20
CA VAL A 574 -9.38 -8.26 -2.05
C VAL A 574 -10.04 -9.58 -1.61
N HIS A 575 -10.62 -10.31 -2.55
CA HIS A 575 -11.11 -11.68 -2.35
C HIS A 575 -10.25 -12.69 -3.10
N LEU A 576 -10.12 -13.88 -2.53
CA LEU A 576 -9.29 -14.98 -3.04
C LEU A 576 -10.15 -16.02 -3.77
N HIS A 577 -9.53 -16.91 -4.55
CA HIS A 577 -10.26 -17.85 -5.41
C HIS A 577 -11.12 -18.85 -4.62
N HIS A 578 -10.77 -19.15 -3.37
CA HIS A 578 -11.53 -20.10 -2.57
C HIS A 578 -12.73 -19.46 -1.83
N ASP A 579 -12.80 -18.13 -1.70
CA ASP A 579 -13.82 -17.41 -0.91
C ASP A 579 -15.26 -17.71 -1.39
N MET A 580 -15.47 -17.79 -2.70
CA MET A 580 -16.77 -18.10 -3.30
C MET A 580 -17.28 -19.48 -2.86
N ALA A 581 -16.42 -20.50 -2.96
CA ALA A 581 -16.75 -21.85 -2.54
C ALA A 581 -17.01 -21.91 -1.03
N TYR A 582 -16.22 -21.18 -0.23
CA TYR A 582 -16.40 -21.12 1.22
C TYR A 582 -17.75 -20.52 1.61
N SER A 583 -18.11 -19.39 1.01
CA SER A 583 -19.38 -18.71 1.28
C SER A 583 -20.59 -19.57 0.85
N GLU A 584 -20.46 -20.34 -0.23
CA GLU A 584 -21.48 -21.31 -0.64
C GLU A 584 -21.61 -22.47 0.34
N MET A 585 -20.50 -23.14 0.68
CA MET A 585 -20.52 -24.29 1.58
C MET A 585 -21.00 -23.90 2.97
N SER A 586 -20.71 -22.66 3.40
CA SER A 586 -21.22 -22.08 4.63
C SER A 586 -22.70 -21.68 4.49
N TYR A 587 -22.97 -20.53 3.89
CA TYR A 587 -24.31 -19.92 3.88
C TYR A 587 -25.26 -20.56 2.87
N GLY A 588 -24.81 -20.77 1.63
CA GLY A 588 -25.64 -21.33 0.55
C GLY A 588 -26.22 -22.70 0.91
N ARG A 589 -25.35 -23.62 1.35
CA ARG A 589 -25.73 -24.99 1.69
C ARG A 589 -26.46 -25.11 3.03
N HIS A 590 -25.99 -24.45 4.09
CA HIS A 590 -26.55 -24.65 5.44
C HIS A 590 -27.72 -23.74 5.79
N VAL A 591 -27.91 -22.63 5.07
CA VAL A 591 -28.97 -21.65 5.38
C VAL A 591 -29.96 -21.50 4.24
N LEU A 592 -29.51 -21.24 3.01
CA LEU A 592 -30.44 -20.99 1.89
C LEU A 592 -31.14 -22.27 1.42
N GLY A 593 -30.40 -23.39 1.33
CA GLY A 593 -30.94 -24.64 0.81
C GLY A 593 -31.47 -24.48 -0.62
N LEU A 594 -30.67 -23.83 -1.48
CA LEU A 594 -30.97 -23.75 -2.90
C LEU A 594 -30.83 -25.14 -3.53
N THR A 595 -31.65 -25.39 -4.53
CA THR A 595 -31.59 -26.57 -5.37
C THR A 595 -31.51 -26.13 -6.82
N GLU A 596 -31.15 -27.05 -7.69
CA GLU A 596 -31.14 -26.79 -9.11
C GLU A 596 -32.51 -26.25 -9.61
N LYS A 597 -33.63 -26.62 -8.99
CA LYS A 597 -34.97 -26.20 -9.46
C LYS A 597 -35.32 -24.75 -9.17
N ASP A 598 -34.45 -24.04 -8.44
CA ASP A 598 -34.72 -22.68 -8.02
C ASP A 598 -34.43 -21.63 -9.09
N VAL A 599 -35.17 -20.53 -8.98
CA VAL A 599 -34.94 -19.30 -9.71
C VAL A 599 -34.67 -18.21 -8.66
N ALA A 600 -33.41 -17.81 -8.54
CA ALA A 600 -32.96 -16.77 -7.61
C ALA A 600 -33.21 -15.39 -8.21
N PHE A 601 -33.82 -14.49 -7.44
CA PHE A 601 -34.00 -13.09 -7.81
C PHE A 601 -33.49 -12.17 -6.71
N SER A 602 -32.32 -11.56 -6.95
CA SER A 602 -31.73 -10.56 -6.06
C SER A 602 -31.97 -9.17 -6.61
N VAL A 603 -32.52 -8.30 -5.77
CA VAL A 603 -32.60 -6.87 -6.07
C VAL A 603 -31.31 -6.12 -5.69
N PRO A 604 -30.60 -6.49 -4.60
CA PRO A 604 -29.21 -6.09 -4.41
C PRO A 604 -28.36 -6.55 -5.60
N LYS A 605 -27.65 -5.59 -6.20
CA LYS A 605 -26.88 -5.74 -7.45
C LYS A 605 -25.62 -6.58 -7.28
N MET A 606 -25.13 -7.15 -8.38
CA MET A 606 -23.96 -8.02 -8.39
C MET A 606 -22.67 -7.33 -7.95
N PHE A 607 -22.55 -6.01 -8.05
CA PHE A 607 -21.38 -5.29 -7.54
C PHE A 607 -21.36 -5.13 -6.02
N PHE A 608 -22.40 -5.59 -5.31
CA PHE A 608 -22.40 -5.73 -3.86
C PHE A 608 -22.22 -7.19 -3.46
N ALA A 609 -21.34 -7.46 -2.49
CA ALA A 609 -21.10 -8.78 -1.91
C ALA A 609 -22.38 -9.62 -1.70
N TYR A 610 -23.41 -9.04 -1.07
CA TYR A 610 -24.70 -9.71 -0.88
C TYR A 610 -25.36 -10.12 -2.20
N GLY A 611 -25.49 -9.20 -3.15
CA GLY A 611 -26.08 -9.46 -4.46
C GLY A 611 -25.23 -10.39 -5.33
N PHE A 612 -23.90 -10.30 -5.24
CA PHE A 612 -22.97 -11.20 -5.90
C PHE A 612 -23.18 -12.65 -5.46
N GLY A 613 -23.27 -12.90 -4.16
CA GLY A 613 -23.60 -14.24 -3.65
C GLY A 613 -24.96 -14.74 -4.16
N ASN A 614 -25.98 -13.89 -4.06
CA ASN A 614 -27.37 -14.25 -4.35
C ASN A 614 -27.66 -14.49 -5.84
N SER A 615 -27.03 -13.71 -6.73
CA SER A 615 -27.24 -13.77 -8.18
C SER A 615 -26.23 -14.63 -8.91
N VAL A 616 -25.05 -14.85 -8.33
CA VAL A 616 -23.93 -15.50 -9.04
C VAL A 616 -23.49 -16.75 -8.29
N THR A 617 -22.90 -16.58 -7.11
CA THR A 617 -22.17 -17.68 -6.45
C THR A 617 -23.09 -18.84 -6.06
N PHE A 618 -24.16 -18.56 -5.32
CA PHE A 618 -25.03 -19.61 -4.78
C PHE A 618 -25.88 -20.33 -5.83
N PRO A 619 -26.60 -19.63 -6.74
CA PRO A 619 -27.40 -20.34 -7.74
C PRO A 619 -26.53 -21.18 -8.67
N PHE A 620 -25.37 -20.69 -9.12
CA PHE A 620 -24.54 -21.44 -10.05
C PHE A 620 -23.86 -22.64 -9.41
N SER A 621 -23.51 -22.55 -8.13
CA SER A 621 -22.92 -23.67 -7.38
C SER A 621 -23.83 -24.89 -7.30
N VAL A 622 -25.16 -24.70 -7.36
CA VAL A 622 -26.18 -25.78 -7.37
C VAL A 622 -26.85 -25.99 -8.72
N GLY A 623 -26.43 -25.25 -9.76
CA GLY A 623 -27.02 -25.33 -11.10
C GLY A 623 -28.46 -24.80 -11.16
N ALA A 624 -28.80 -23.79 -10.36
CA ALA A 624 -30.07 -23.06 -10.39
C ALA A 624 -30.10 -21.97 -11.47
N THR A 625 -31.23 -21.29 -11.66
CA THR A 625 -31.35 -20.16 -12.59
C THR A 625 -31.32 -18.84 -11.81
N THR A 626 -30.71 -17.79 -12.37
CA THR A 626 -30.78 -16.43 -11.83
C THR A 626 -31.63 -15.52 -12.72
N LEU A 627 -32.56 -14.78 -12.11
CA LEU A 627 -33.25 -13.66 -12.75
C LEU A 627 -32.42 -12.38 -12.60
N LEU A 628 -31.95 -11.82 -13.72
CA LEU A 628 -31.21 -10.56 -13.76
C LEU A 628 -32.15 -9.43 -14.19
N LEU A 629 -32.25 -8.39 -13.34
CA LEU A 629 -33.08 -7.21 -13.60
C LEU A 629 -32.21 -5.94 -13.56
N PRO A 630 -31.89 -5.32 -14.72
CA PRO A 630 -31.08 -4.12 -14.76
C PRO A 630 -31.88 -2.86 -14.35
N GLY A 631 -31.15 -1.83 -13.96
CA GLY A 631 -31.66 -0.53 -13.55
C GLY A 631 -31.92 -0.42 -12.05
N ARG A 632 -32.38 0.76 -11.63
CA ARG A 632 -32.68 1.04 -10.23
C ARG A 632 -33.85 0.19 -9.72
N PRO A 633 -33.82 -0.24 -8.44
CA PRO A 633 -34.94 -0.92 -7.82
C PRO A 633 -36.21 -0.06 -7.88
N ASP A 634 -37.23 -0.54 -8.58
CA ASP A 634 -38.56 0.05 -8.63
C ASP A 634 -39.60 -1.00 -8.17
N PRO A 635 -40.44 -0.70 -7.17
CA PRO A 635 -41.36 -1.70 -6.61
C PRO A 635 -42.30 -2.33 -7.64
N GLN A 636 -42.84 -1.55 -8.59
CA GLN A 636 -43.79 -2.08 -9.58
C GLN A 636 -43.07 -3.00 -10.58
N ARG A 637 -41.91 -2.58 -11.09
CA ARG A 637 -41.08 -3.42 -11.97
C ARG A 637 -40.65 -4.73 -11.29
N ILE A 638 -40.38 -4.70 -9.99
CA ILE A 638 -40.00 -5.89 -9.21
C ILE A 638 -41.19 -6.83 -9.07
N LEU A 639 -42.39 -6.32 -8.78
CA LEU A 639 -43.62 -7.12 -8.70
C LEU A 639 -43.99 -7.73 -10.07
N ASP A 640 -43.87 -6.95 -11.15
CA ASP A 640 -44.02 -7.43 -12.53
C ASP A 640 -43.03 -8.55 -12.84
N ALA A 641 -41.79 -8.41 -12.37
CA ALA A 641 -40.78 -9.43 -12.57
C ALA A 641 -41.07 -10.72 -11.80
N ILE A 642 -41.59 -10.63 -10.58
CA ILE A 642 -42.00 -11.80 -9.81
C ILE A 642 -43.10 -12.58 -10.53
N GLU A 643 -44.11 -11.90 -11.06
CA GLU A 643 -45.20 -12.59 -11.78
C GLU A 643 -44.75 -13.17 -13.12
N THR A 644 -43.88 -12.46 -13.84
CA THR A 644 -43.45 -12.83 -15.19
C THR A 644 -42.47 -14.01 -15.17
N TRP A 645 -41.43 -13.94 -14.34
CA TRP A 645 -40.35 -14.93 -14.31
C TRP A 645 -40.48 -15.93 -13.16
N ARG A 646 -41.47 -15.75 -12.28
CA ARG A 646 -41.83 -16.66 -11.17
C ARG A 646 -40.61 -17.14 -10.36
N PRO A 647 -39.78 -16.23 -9.83
CA PRO A 647 -38.66 -16.61 -8.98
C PRO A 647 -39.14 -17.41 -7.77
N THR A 648 -38.30 -18.31 -7.29
CA THR A 648 -38.61 -19.15 -6.12
C THR A 648 -37.96 -18.62 -4.85
N VAL A 649 -36.84 -17.90 -4.98
CA VAL A 649 -36.11 -17.30 -3.86
C VAL A 649 -35.87 -15.83 -4.15
N PHE A 650 -36.30 -14.97 -3.23
CA PHE A 650 -36.21 -13.52 -3.36
C PHE A 650 -35.27 -12.91 -2.31
N PHE A 651 -34.36 -12.05 -2.75
CA PHE A 651 -33.39 -11.38 -1.89
C PHE A 651 -33.59 -9.87 -1.92
N GLY A 652 -33.73 -9.27 -0.75
CA GLY A 652 -33.98 -7.84 -0.58
C GLY A 652 -33.29 -7.25 0.64
N LEU A 653 -33.39 -5.94 0.77
CA LEU A 653 -32.99 -5.17 1.96
C LEU A 653 -34.25 -4.72 2.71
N PRO A 654 -34.18 -4.39 4.00
CA PRO A 654 -35.37 -3.95 4.75
C PRO A 654 -36.13 -2.77 4.12
N THR A 655 -35.40 -1.79 3.56
CA THR A 655 -36.00 -0.65 2.84
C THR A 655 -36.79 -1.09 1.61
N LEU A 656 -36.32 -2.11 0.89
CA LEU A 656 -37.02 -2.68 -0.26
C LEU A 656 -38.28 -3.43 0.18
N TYR A 657 -38.20 -4.29 1.20
CA TYR A 657 -39.38 -4.97 1.72
C TYR A 657 -40.45 -3.99 2.20
N THR A 658 -40.03 -2.88 2.80
CA THR A 658 -40.92 -1.79 3.19
C THR A 658 -41.61 -1.17 1.97
N ALA A 659 -40.85 -0.86 0.92
CA ALA A 659 -41.39 -0.29 -0.31
C ALA A 659 -42.37 -1.24 -1.02
N LEU A 660 -42.04 -2.53 -1.11
CA LEU A 660 -42.91 -3.55 -1.73
C LEU A 660 -44.18 -3.78 -0.91
N ALA A 661 -44.07 -3.92 0.41
CA ALA A 661 -45.22 -4.13 1.30
C ALA A 661 -46.15 -2.91 1.41
N ARG A 662 -45.77 -1.77 0.83
CA ARG A 662 -46.56 -0.53 0.76
C ARG A 662 -46.90 -0.13 -0.68
N ALA A 663 -46.50 -0.92 -1.67
CA ALA A 663 -46.75 -0.61 -3.07
C ALA A 663 -48.25 -0.63 -3.38
N GLU A 664 -48.71 0.32 -4.20
CA GLU A 664 -50.11 0.39 -4.61
C GLU A 664 -50.54 -0.89 -5.33
N GLY A 665 -51.64 -1.50 -4.88
CA GLY A 665 -52.22 -2.69 -5.48
C GLY A 665 -51.47 -3.99 -5.19
N VAL A 666 -50.51 -4.00 -4.25
CA VAL A 666 -49.70 -5.18 -3.92
C VAL A 666 -50.55 -6.39 -3.52
N GLU A 667 -51.71 -6.18 -2.89
CA GLU A 667 -52.61 -7.25 -2.46
C GLU A 667 -53.24 -8.02 -3.63
N ARG A 668 -53.18 -7.47 -4.85
CA ARG A 668 -53.66 -8.12 -6.08
C ARG A 668 -52.55 -8.83 -6.86
N ARG A 669 -51.29 -8.71 -6.42
CA ARG A 669 -50.14 -9.31 -7.10
C ARG A 669 -49.98 -10.77 -6.70
N ASP A 670 -49.49 -11.60 -7.61
CA ASP A 670 -49.21 -13.02 -7.36
C ASP A 670 -47.73 -13.22 -6.96
N LEU A 671 -47.51 -13.41 -5.65
CA LEU A 671 -46.20 -13.73 -5.08
C LEU A 671 -46.02 -15.22 -4.73
N SER A 672 -46.95 -16.08 -5.18
CA SER A 672 -47.01 -17.49 -4.76
C SER A 672 -45.85 -18.37 -5.26
N SER A 673 -45.08 -17.90 -6.25
CA SER A 673 -43.86 -18.61 -6.65
C SER A 673 -42.77 -18.58 -5.57
N LEU A 674 -42.77 -17.54 -4.72
CA LEU A 674 -41.76 -17.35 -3.70
C LEU A 674 -41.92 -18.40 -2.59
N ARG A 675 -41.00 -19.37 -2.54
CA ARG A 675 -40.89 -20.30 -1.41
C ARG A 675 -39.99 -19.77 -0.29
N ARG A 676 -39.16 -18.77 -0.57
CA ARG A 676 -38.20 -18.17 0.37
C ARG A 676 -37.99 -16.68 0.09
N SER A 677 -37.85 -15.91 1.16
CA SER A 677 -37.42 -14.52 1.14
C SER A 677 -36.29 -14.32 2.13
N VAL A 678 -35.28 -13.54 1.76
CA VAL A 678 -34.12 -13.24 2.61
C VAL A 678 -33.93 -11.73 2.69
N SER A 679 -33.69 -11.24 3.90
CA SER A 679 -33.38 -9.84 4.19
C SER A 679 -32.02 -9.74 4.87
N ALA A 680 -31.21 -8.75 4.49
CA ALA A 680 -29.90 -8.58 5.09
C ALA A 680 -29.49 -7.11 5.22
N ALA A 681 -28.32 -6.91 5.82
CA ALA A 681 -27.63 -5.63 6.06
C ALA A 681 -28.20 -4.74 7.16
N GLU A 682 -29.50 -4.80 7.44
CA GLU A 682 -30.19 -4.05 8.50
C GLU A 682 -31.28 -4.93 9.14
N THR A 683 -31.78 -4.52 10.32
CA THR A 683 -32.91 -5.19 10.99
C THR A 683 -34.22 -4.84 10.30
N LEU A 684 -35.05 -5.83 10.01
CA LEU A 684 -36.40 -5.66 9.48
C LEU A 684 -37.39 -5.44 10.62
N SER A 685 -38.34 -4.51 10.47
CA SER A 685 -39.37 -4.32 11.47
C SER A 685 -40.38 -5.47 11.47
N GLU A 686 -40.88 -5.82 12.66
CA GLU A 686 -41.87 -6.91 12.82
C GLU A 686 -43.16 -6.65 12.03
N GLU A 687 -43.59 -5.38 11.93
CA GLU A 687 -44.74 -4.97 11.13
C GLU A 687 -44.55 -5.34 9.64
N ILE A 688 -43.40 -4.98 9.07
CA ILE A 688 -43.12 -5.25 7.65
C ILE A 688 -42.91 -6.75 7.41
N ALA A 689 -42.26 -7.46 8.34
CA ALA A 689 -42.13 -8.91 8.27
C ALA A 689 -43.51 -9.61 8.30
N GLY A 690 -44.42 -9.14 9.16
CA GLY A 690 -45.80 -9.62 9.25
C GLY A 690 -46.61 -9.33 7.99
N ARG A 691 -46.50 -8.12 7.42
CA ARG A 691 -47.13 -7.77 6.14
C ARG A 691 -46.61 -8.61 4.99
N TRP A 692 -45.30 -8.80 4.89
CA TRP A 692 -44.70 -9.65 3.86
C TRP A 692 -45.18 -11.10 3.98
N ARG A 693 -45.30 -11.62 5.21
CA ARG A 693 -45.87 -12.95 5.47
C ARG A 693 -47.31 -13.08 5.00
N ALA A 694 -48.13 -12.04 5.12
CA ALA A 694 -49.48 -12.05 4.58
C ALA A 694 -49.52 -12.05 3.04
N LEU A 695 -48.53 -11.43 2.38
CA LEU A 695 -48.45 -11.34 0.92
C LEU A 695 -47.81 -12.59 0.27
N ALA A 696 -46.69 -13.08 0.80
CA ALA A 696 -45.89 -14.17 0.23
C ALA A 696 -46.05 -15.51 0.95
N GLY A 697 -46.78 -15.57 2.07
CA GLY A 697 -47.00 -16.77 2.87
C GLY A 697 -45.88 -17.10 3.87
N HIS A 698 -44.76 -16.36 3.87
CA HIS A 698 -43.64 -16.51 4.81
C HIS A 698 -42.97 -15.16 5.09
N GLY A 699 -42.28 -15.05 6.23
CA GLY A 699 -41.50 -13.87 6.57
C GLY A 699 -40.07 -13.95 6.01
N PRO A 700 -39.41 -12.82 5.70
CA PRO A 700 -38.02 -12.84 5.27
C PRO A 700 -37.11 -13.40 6.36
N THR A 701 -36.16 -14.27 6.00
CA THR A 701 -35.10 -14.71 6.90
C THR A 701 -34.06 -13.60 7.00
N GLU A 702 -33.85 -13.06 8.19
CA GLU A 702 -32.92 -11.96 8.45
C GLU A 702 -31.50 -12.47 8.70
N GLY A 703 -30.49 -11.82 8.12
CA GLY A 703 -29.07 -12.08 8.39
C GLY A 703 -28.19 -10.83 8.28
N LEU A 704 -26.97 -10.95 8.78
CA LEU A 704 -25.95 -9.91 8.75
C LEU A 704 -24.64 -10.43 8.14
N GLY A 705 -24.07 -9.62 7.27
CA GLY A 705 -22.81 -9.87 6.60
C GLY A 705 -22.03 -8.58 6.37
N SER A 706 -20.84 -8.72 5.80
CA SER A 706 -20.01 -7.59 5.35
C SER A 706 -19.32 -7.96 4.04
N THR A 707 -18.81 -6.95 3.33
CA THR A 707 -18.01 -7.20 2.13
C THR A 707 -16.70 -7.87 2.50
N GLU A 708 -16.10 -7.54 3.64
CA GLU A 708 -14.85 -8.16 4.13
C GLU A 708 -14.98 -9.67 4.40
N LEU A 709 -16.18 -10.21 4.58
CA LEU A 709 -16.45 -11.66 4.77
C LEU A 709 -17.10 -12.29 3.52
N LEU A 710 -17.15 -11.54 2.42
CA LEU A 710 -17.86 -11.82 1.17
C LEU A 710 -19.39 -11.95 1.27
N HIS A 711 -19.94 -12.44 2.39
CA HIS A 711 -21.39 -12.61 2.55
C HIS A 711 -21.84 -12.61 4.03
N ILE A 712 -22.99 -13.21 4.31
CA ILE A 712 -23.66 -13.31 5.62
C ILE A 712 -22.93 -14.32 6.52
N TYR A 713 -22.54 -13.85 7.71
CA TYR A 713 -21.87 -14.64 8.76
C TYR A 713 -22.74 -14.85 10.01
N LEU A 714 -23.79 -14.03 10.21
CA LEU A 714 -24.86 -14.27 11.18
C LEU A 714 -26.20 -14.41 10.46
N SER A 715 -26.99 -15.43 10.77
CA SER A 715 -28.31 -15.59 10.14
C SER A 715 -29.33 -16.21 11.08
N ASN A 716 -30.56 -15.73 11.01
CA ASN A 716 -31.70 -16.50 11.48
C ASN A 716 -31.84 -17.74 10.60
N ARG A 717 -32.50 -18.78 11.12
CA ARG A 717 -32.84 -19.97 10.34
C ARG A 717 -34.31 -19.91 9.94
N HIS A 718 -34.68 -20.63 8.90
CA HIS A 718 -36.08 -20.68 8.45
C HIS A 718 -37.02 -21.18 9.55
N ASP A 719 -36.56 -22.11 10.38
CA ASP A 719 -37.30 -22.75 11.47
C ASP A 719 -37.04 -22.16 12.86
N ASP A 720 -36.07 -21.23 13.00
CA ASP A 720 -35.75 -20.51 14.23
C ASP A 720 -35.42 -19.04 13.90
N GLN A 721 -36.48 -18.23 13.77
CA GLN A 721 -36.39 -16.79 13.56
C GLN A 721 -36.69 -16.07 14.87
N ARG A 722 -35.75 -15.23 15.34
CA ARG A 722 -35.92 -14.42 16.55
C ARG A 722 -36.03 -12.94 16.17
N PRO A 723 -37.21 -12.32 16.32
CA PRO A 723 -37.39 -10.91 15.98
C PRO A 723 -36.32 -10.00 16.61
N GLY A 724 -35.76 -9.11 15.80
CA GLY A 724 -34.73 -8.15 16.23
C GLY A 724 -33.32 -8.74 16.39
N SER A 725 -33.12 -10.04 16.17
CA SER A 725 -31.80 -10.65 16.15
C SER A 725 -31.18 -10.61 14.76
N ALA A 726 -29.86 -10.39 14.70
CA ALA A 726 -29.06 -10.63 13.49
C ALA A 726 -28.88 -12.13 13.20
N GLY A 727 -29.31 -13.00 14.11
CA GLY A 727 -29.26 -14.45 13.99
C GLY A 727 -28.17 -15.11 14.83
N ALA A 728 -27.92 -16.38 14.51
CA ALA A 728 -26.84 -17.18 15.07
C ALA A 728 -25.67 -17.29 14.07
N PRO A 729 -24.46 -17.71 14.50
CA PRO A 729 -23.33 -17.91 13.62
C PRO A 729 -23.66 -18.92 12.53
N VAL A 730 -23.41 -18.52 11.28
CA VAL A 730 -23.57 -19.40 10.12
C VAL A 730 -22.50 -20.50 10.22
N PRO A 731 -22.85 -21.79 10.05
CA PRO A 731 -21.85 -22.87 10.05
C PRO A 731 -20.69 -22.56 9.11
N GLY A 732 -19.46 -22.70 9.60
CA GLY A 732 -18.25 -22.25 8.92
C GLY A 732 -17.66 -20.99 9.55
N TYR A 733 -18.47 -20.05 10.02
CA TYR A 733 -17.97 -18.85 10.66
C TYR A 733 -17.85 -19.01 12.17
N GLU A 734 -16.76 -18.48 12.70
CA GLU A 734 -16.55 -18.30 14.12
C GLU A 734 -16.76 -16.83 14.46
N VAL A 735 -17.43 -16.56 15.58
CA VAL A 735 -17.66 -15.20 16.06
C VAL A 735 -17.27 -15.12 17.53
N ARG A 736 -16.73 -13.96 17.92
CA ARG A 736 -16.53 -13.61 19.33
C ARG A 736 -16.89 -12.15 19.55
N LEU A 737 -17.25 -11.82 20.79
CA LEU A 737 -17.46 -10.45 21.22
C LEU A 737 -16.29 -10.03 22.10
N VAL A 738 -15.67 -8.89 21.80
CA VAL A 738 -14.50 -8.38 22.53
C VAL A 738 -14.91 -7.12 23.30
N THR A 739 -14.67 -7.11 24.60
CA THR A 739 -14.93 -5.96 25.49
C THR A 739 -13.93 -4.84 25.23
N PRO A 740 -14.18 -3.61 25.73
CA PRO A 740 -13.23 -2.50 25.60
C PRO A 740 -11.84 -2.77 26.20
N ASP A 741 -11.75 -3.68 27.18
CA ASP A 741 -10.49 -4.08 27.83
C ASP A 741 -9.71 -5.14 27.03
N GLY A 742 -10.24 -5.59 25.89
CA GLY A 742 -9.60 -6.56 25.00
C GLY A 742 -9.83 -8.02 25.40
N THR A 743 -10.77 -8.31 26.29
CA THR A 743 -11.15 -9.68 26.68
C THR A 743 -12.42 -10.13 25.96
N GLU A 744 -12.64 -11.44 25.87
CA GLU A 744 -13.91 -11.97 25.33
C GLU A 744 -15.07 -11.67 26.31
N ALA A 745 -16.21 -11.23 25.77
CA ALA A 745 -17.38 -10.86 26.56
C ALA A 745 -18.16 -12.12 27.02
N GLY A 746 -18.69 -12.09 28.24
CA GLY A 746 -19.54 -13.15 28.76
C GLY A 746 -20.96 -13.15 28.16
N PRO A 747 -21.77 -14.20 28.40
CA PRO A 747 -23.17 -14.23 27.97
C PRO A 747 -23.97 -13.02 28.50
N GLY A 748 -24.71 -12.35 27.62
CA GLY A 748 -25.46 -11.13 27.96
C GLY A 748 -24.61 -9.86 28.12
N GLU A 749 -23.28 -9.97 28.10
CA GLU A 749 -22.36 -8.84 28.08
C GLU A 749 -22.20 -8.30 26.66
N GLU A 750 -21.94 -7.00 26.56
CA GLU A 750 -21.76 -6.34 25.28
C GLU A 750 -20.29 -6.35 24.86
N GLY A 751 -20.03 -6.59 23.57
CA GLY A 751 -18.70 -6.45 22.98
C GLY A 751 -18.75 -6.09 21.50
N VAL A 752 -17.60 -5.73 20.94
CA VAL A 752 -17.41 -5.54 19.50
C VAL A 752 -17.17 -6.89 18.85
N MET A 753 -17.87 -7.15 17.76
CA MET A 753 -17.80 -8.44 17.08
C MET A 753 -16.51 -8.57 16.27
N GLU A 754 -15.88 -9.72 16.42
CA GLU A 754 -14.83 -10.20 15.53
C GLU A 754 -15.30 -11.51 14.89
N VAL A 755 -15.04 -11.65 13.59
CA VAL A 755 -15.51 -12.78 12.78
C VAL A 755 -14.32 -13.44 12.08
N ARG A 756 -14.31 -14.76 12.03
CA ARG A 756 -13.31 -15.56 11.30
C ARG A 756 -13.98 -16.59 10.40
N GLY A 757 -13.49 -16.72 9.18
CA GLY A 757 -13.83 -17.75 8.20
C GLY A 757 -12.98 -17.56 6.94
N HIS A 758 -12.80 -18.60 6.12
CA HIS A 758 -11.92 -18.53 4.94
C HIS A 758 -12.33 -17.48 3.90
N SER A 759 -13.59 -17.03 3.85
CA SER A 759 -13.98 -15.89 3.00
C SER A 759 -13.62 -14.51 3.57
N SER A 760 -12.79 -14.46 4.63
CA SER A 760 -12.21 -13.22 5.15
C SER A 760 -11.22 -12.63 4.15
N ALA A 761 -11.43 -11.38 3.77
CA ALA A 761 -10.49 -10.65 2.94
C ALA A 761 -9.12 -10.48 3.64
N PRO A 762 -7.99 -10.85 3.00
CA PRO A 762 -6.68 -10.78 3.64
C PRO A 762 -6.19 -9.35 3.85
N LEU A 763 -6.61 -8.40 3.00
CA LEU A 763 -6.21 -7.01 3.10
C LEU A 763 -7.15 -6.04 2.39
N TYR A 764 -6.94 -4.75 2.69
CA TYR A 764 -7.35 -3.65 1.82
C TYR A 764 -6.19 -3.24 0.90
N TRP A 765 -6.42 -3.24 -0.41
CA TRP A 765 -5.43 -2.87 -1.42
C TRP A 765 -4.87 -1.47 -1.17
N ASN A 766 -3.54 -1.33 -1.23
CA ASN A 766 -2.81 -0.09 -0.97
C ASN A 766 -3.13 0.61 0.37
N ARG A 767 -3.69 -0.10 1.36
CA ARG A 767 -4.13 0.47 2.65
C ARG A 767 -3.67 -0.38 3.84
N PRO A 768 -2.35 -0.49 4.09
CA PRO A 768 -1.81 -1.27 5.21
C PRO A 768 -2.27 -0.71 6.57
N ASP A 769 -2.50 0.60 6.66
CA ASP A 769 -3.08 1.27 7.84
C ASP A 769 -4.45 0.68 8.21
N LYS A 770 -5.35 0.60 7.23
CA LYS A 770 -6.71 0.08 7.45
C LYS A 770 -6.77 -1.42 7.53
N THR A 771 -5.84 -2.09 6.85
CA THR A 771 -5.68 -3.55 6.96
C THR A 771 -5.35 -3.91 8.40
N ALA A 772 -4.35 -3.27 9.02
CA ALA A 772 -3.99 -3.55 10.40
C ALA A 772 -5.11 -3.22 11.42
N GLU A 773 -5.95 -2.21 11.14
CA GLU A 773 -7.09 -1.86 11.99
C GLU A 773 -8.21 -2.92 11.96
N THR A 774 -8.46 -3.51 10.78
CA THR A 774 -9.64 -4.35 10.48
C THR A 774 -9.31 -5.84 10.44
N MET A 775 -8.26 -6.24 9.72
CA MET A 775 -7.79 -7.62 9.59
C MET A 775 -6.76 -7.91 10.69
N ARG A 776 -7.26 -8.22 11.89
CA ARG A 776 -6.43 -8.42 13.10
C ARG A 776 -6.01 -9.89 13.20
N GLY A 777 -4.95 -10.23 12.46
CA GLY A 777 -4.55 -11.62 12.28
C GLY A 777 -5.57 -12.34 11.40
N ASP A 778 -6.11 -13.45 11.90
CA ASP A 778 -7.14 -14.26 11.24
C ASP A 778 -8.58 -13.80 11.55
N TRP A 779 -8.76 -12.71 12.30
CA TRP A 779 -10.06 -12.15 12.67
C TRP A 779 -10.35 -10.81 12.00
N ILE A 780 -11.57 -10.66 11.50
CA ILE A 780 -12.10 -9.41 10.97
C ILE A 780 -12.83 -8.66 12.08
N HIS A 781 -12.34 -7.48 12.42
CA HIS A 781 -12.96 -6.55 13.33
C HIS A 781 -14.08 -5.77 12.63
N THR A 782 -15.34 -6.06 12.92
CA THR A 782 -16.48 -5.49 12.18
C THR A 782 -16.79 -4.04 12.57
N GLY A 783 -16.37 -3.66 13.78
CA GLY A 783 -16.78 -2.40 14.42
C GLY A 783 -18.24 -2.41 14.89
N ASP A 784 -18.95 -3.53 14.78
CA ASP A 784 -20.34 -3.66 15.20
C ASP A 784 -20.43 -4.23 16.62
N ARG A 785 -21.19 -3.57 17.50
CA ARG A 785 -21.42 -3.99 18.88
C ARG A 785 -22.65 -4.89 18.98
N PHE A 786 -22.51 -5.94 19.76
CA PHE A 786 -23.56 -6.93 19.98
C PHE A 786 -23.64 -7.34 21.45
N VAL A 787 -24.80 -7.89 21.81
CA VAL A 787 -24.98 -8.74 22.99
C VAL A 787 -25.44 -10.10 22.50
N GLU A 788 -24.84 -11.16 23.04
CA GLU A 788 -25.24 -12.54 22.80
C GLU A 788 -26.31 -12.96 23.83
N ARG A 789 -27.37 -13.63 23.35
CA ARG A 789 -28.41 -14.26 24.18
C ARG A 789 -28.88 -15.56 23.54
N ASP A 790 -28.71 -16.67 24.25
CA ASP A 790 -29.20 -18.00 23.85
C ASP A 790 -28.77 -18.42 22.43
N GLY A 791 -27.52 -18.12 22.06
CA GLY A 791 -26.88 -18.38 20.76
C GLY A 791 -27.15 -17.35 19.68
N PHE A 792 -27.88 -16.27 19.98
CA PHE A 792 -28.32 -15.26 19.02
C PHE A 792 -27.75 -13.89 19.35
N TYR A 793 -27.43 -13.12 18.31
CA TYR A 793 -26.73 -11.85 18.43
C TYR A 793 -27.69 -10.69 18.17
N TYR A 794 -27.71 -9.73 19.10
CA TYR A 794 -28.58 -8.55 19.05
C TYR A 794 -27.74 -7.29 18.90
N PHE A 795 -27.91 -6.59 17.78
CA PHE A 795 -27.11 -5.42 17.43
C PHE A 795 -27.37 -4.26 18.40
N GLN A 796 -26.31 -3.71 19.00
CA GLN A 796 -26.34 -2.58 19.94
C GLN A 796 -25.85 -1.26 19.34
N GLY A 797 -25.31 -1.29 18.11
CA GLY A 797 -24.81 -0.12 17.40
C GLY A 797 -23.38 -0.28 16.92
N ARG A 798 -22.83 0.77 16.34
CA ARG A 798 -21.45 0.82 15.83
C ARG A 798 -20.50 1.34 16.90
N ALA A 799 -19.31 0.76 17.04
CA ALA A 799 -18.29 1.24 17.98
C ALA A 799 -17.76 2.64 17.60
N ASP A 800 -17.75 2.98 16.30
CA ASP A 800 -17.31 4.28 15.79
C ASP A 800 -18.35 5.41 15.91
N ASP A 801 -19.63 5.09 16.15
CA ASP A 801 -20.70 6.08 16.32
C ASP A 801 -20.83 6.61 17.77
N LEU A 802 -19.87 6.31 18.65
CA LEU A 802 -19.96 6.68 20.05
C LEU A 802 -19.77 8.18 20.25
N VAL A 803 -20.82 8.88 20.67
CA VAL A 803 -20.74 10.34 20.88
C VAL A 803 -20.90 10.67 22.35
N LYS A 804 -20.14 11.66 22.82
CA LYS A 804 -20.19 12.10 24.22
C LYS A 804 -21.04 13.35 24.35
N VAL A 805 -22.28 13.19 24.80
CA VAL A 805 -23.24 14.30 25.01
C VAL A 805 -23.30 14.61 26.50
N SER A 806 -22.97 15.85 26.87
CA SER A 806 -22.96 16.30 28.27
C SER A 806 -22.15 15.39 29.21
N GLY A 807 -21.02 14.86 28.71
CA GLY A 807 -20.14 13.98 29.48
C GLY A 807 -20.57 12.50 29.53
N GLN A 808 -21.73 12.17 28.95
CA GLN A 808 -22.29 10.82 28.93
C GLN A 808 -22.24 10.24 27.53
N TRP A 809 -21.94 8.96 27.44
CA TRP A 809 -21.88 8.25 26.17
C TRP A 809 -23.30 8.01 25.65
N VAL A 810 -23.53 8.42 24.41
CA VAL A 810 -24.79 8.24 23.69
C VAL A 810 -24.51 7.60 22.35
N TRP A 811 -25.34 6.64 22.00
CA TRP A 811 -25.33 5.99 20.70
C TRP A 811 -26.44 6.62 19.86
N PRO A 812 -26.13 7.33 18.76
CA PRO A 812 -27.14 7.97 17.93
C PRO A 812 -28.19 6.99 17.41
N LEU A 813 -27.77 5.77 17.06
CA LEU A 813 -28.68 4.71 16.58
C LEU A 813 -29.72 4.28 17.63
N GLU A 814 -29.40 4.31 18.92
CA GLU A 814 -30.37 4.00 19.99
C GLU A 814 -31.53 5.02 19.97
N VAL A 815 -31.20 6.27 19.68
CA VAL A 815 -32.16 7.37 19.56
C VAL A 815 -32.94 7.26 18.25
N GLU A 816 -32.31 6.85 17.15
CA GLU A 816 -32.98 6.55 15.87
C GLU A 816 -34.02 5.45 16.03
N ARG A 817 -33.67 4.33 16.69
CA ARG A 817 -34.61 3.23 16.95
C ARG A 817 -35.82 3.71 17.72
N CYS A 818 -35.60 4.46 18.79
CA CYS A 818 -36.70 5.06 19.55
C CYS A 818 -37.56 5.99 18.68
N LEU A 819 -36.96 6.84 17.84
CA LEU A 819 -37.73 7.74 16.97
C LEU A 819 -38.52 7.01 15.88
N ASN A 820 -37.97 5.94 15.31
CA ASN A 820 -38.63 5.14 14.28
C ASN A 820 -39.84 4.34 14.81
N GLU A 821 -40.02 4.24 16.14
CA GLU A 821 -41.25 3.71 16.76
C GLU A 821 -42.38 4.74 16.83
N HIS A 822 -42.12 6.02 16.53
CA HIS A 822 -43.15 7.05 16.54
C HIS A 822 -44.07 6.91 15.31
N PRO A 823 -45.42 6.88 15.47
CA PRO A 823 -46.35 6.59 14.35
C PRO A 823 -46.24 7.53 13.15
N GLU A 824 -45.82 8.76 13.39
CA GLU A 824 -45.69 9.79 12.36
C GLU A 824 -44.31 9.83 11.67
N VAL A 825 -43.33 9.08 12.18
CA VAL A 825 -41.98 9.02 11.59
C VAL A 825 -41.92 7.92 10.53
N HIS A 826 -41.55 8.29 9.30
CA HIS A 826 -41.32 7.33 8.23
C HIS A 826 -39.90 6.74 8.33
N GLU A 827 -38.90 7.59 8.51
CA GLU A 827 -37.51 7.22 8.77
C GLU A 827 -36.75 8.39 9.41
N CYS A 828 -35.69 8.12 10.16
CA CYS A 828 -34.83 9.16 10.71
C CYS A 828 -33.35 8.77 10.75
N CYS A 829 -32.49 9.77 10.87
CA CYS A 829 -31.06 9.64 11.11
C CYS A 829 -30.65 10.57 12.26
N VAL A 830 -29.90 10.08 13.23
CA VAL A 830 -29.39 10.86 14.34
C VAL A 830 -27.87 10.95 14.22
N LEU A 831 -27.35 12.16 14.34
CA LEU A 831 -25.94 12.47 14.19
C LEU A 831 -25.44 13.22 15.43
N ALA A 832 -24.16 13.08 15.74
CA ALA A 832 -23.48 14.06 16.58
C ALA A 832 -23.50 15.42 15.87
N HIS A 833 -23.73 16.47 16.64
CA HIS A 833 -23.68 17.84 16.19
C HIS A 833 -22.87 18.65 17.20
N GLU A 834 -21.79 19.28 16.72
CA GLU A 834 -20.98 20.19 17.52
C GLU A 834 -21.63 21.57 17.54
N LEU A 835 -21.96 22.06 18.75
CA LEU A 835 -22.47 23.40 18.97
C LEU A 835 -21.36 24.45 18.82
N PRO A 836 -21.67 25.75 18.62
CA PRO A 836 -20.65 26.81 18.47
C PRO A 836 -19.63 26.91 19.61
N ASP A 837 -19.96 26.40 20.79
CA ASP A 837 -19.08 26.36 21.97
C ASP A 837 -18.31 25.03 22.12
N ARG A 838 -18.25 24.23 21.04
CA ARG A 838 -17.60 22.91 20.94
C ARG A 838 -18.22 21.79 21.76
N ARG A 839 -19.37 22.01 22.40
CA ARG A 839 -20.11 20.91 23.05
C ARG A 839 -20.83 20.08 22.00
N VAL A 840 -20.82 18.76 22.17
CA VAL A 840 -21.55 17.84 21.30
C VAL A 840 -22.97 17.62 21.82
N THR A 841 -23.94 17.68 20.91
CA THR A 841 -25.34 17.28 21.10
C THR A 841 -25.78 16.31 20.00
N LEU A 842 -27.01 15.82 20.07
CA LEU A 842 -27.64 15.06 18.99
C LEU A 842 -28.52 15.95 18.10
N ARG A 843 -28.43 15.71 16.79
CA ARG A 843 -29.28 16.24 15.72
C ARG A 843 -30.00 15.08 15.05
N ALA A 844 -31.33 15.09 15.06
CA ALA A 844 -32.17 14.16 14.33
C ALA A 844 -32.66 14.80 13.03
N VAL A 845 -32.41 14.16 11.89
CA VAL A 845 -33.01 14.50 10.59
C VAL A 845 -34.11 13.48 10.33
N VAL A 846 -35.34 13.94 10.17
CA VAL A 846 -36.56 13.11 10.21
C VAL A 846 -37.35 13.29 8.91
N ALA A 847 -37.68 12.20 8.25
CA ALA A 847 -38.70 12.16 7.21
C ALA A 847 -40.01 11.63 7.81
N LEU A 848 -41.09 12.37 7.63
CA LEU A 848 -42.40 12.05 8.19
C LEU A 848 -43.23 11.18 7.25
N SER A 849 -44.17 10.44 7.81
CA SER A 849 -45.22 9.75 7.06
C SER A 849 -46.13 10.77 6.34
N PRO A 850 -46.65 10.45 5.14
CA PRO A 850 -47.51 11.38 4.39
C PRO A 850 -48.69 11.90 5.23
N GLY A 851 -48.84 13.23 5.31
CA GLY A 851 -49.92 13.88 6.04
C GLY A 851 -49.68 14.13 7.52
N ALA A 852 -48.53 13.71 8.08
CA ALA A 852 -48.14 14.06 9.44
C ALA A 852 -47.63 15.51 9.56
N ALA A 853 -47.80 16.11 10.73
CA ALA A 853 -47.37 17.48 11.02
C ALA A 853 -45.94 17.51 11.57
N GLU A 854 -45.19 18.56 11.22
CA GLU A 854 -43.85 18.80 11.77
C GLU A 854 -43.93 19.28 13.24
N ASP A 855 -43.81 18.35 14.19
CA ASP A 855 -43.78 18.66 15.63
C ASP A 855 -42.51 18.12 16.31
N ALA A 856 -41.50 18.97 16.39
CA ALA A 856 -40.23 18.64 17.03
C ALA A 856 -40.34 18.44 18.55
N GLU A 857 -41.29 19.10 19.23
CA GLU A 857 -41.49 18.93 20.67
C GLU A 857 -42.13 17.58 20.99
N ALA A 858 -43.10 17.15 20.17
CA ALA A 858 -43.69 15.82 20.28
C ALA A 858 -42.64 14.71 20.16
N LEU A 859 -41.74 14.80 19.17
CA LEU A 859 -40.64 13.83 19.00
C LEU A 859 -39.66 13.87 20.18
N ARG A 860 -39.29 15.05 20.68
CA ARG A 860 -38.45 15.17 21.89
C ARG A 860 -39.13 14.56 23.11
N ALA A 861 -40.42 14.81 23.31
CA ALA A 861 -41.19 14.26 24.41
C ALA A 861 -41.29 12.72 24.31
N PHE A 862 -41.47 12.19 23.10
CA PHE A 862 -41.51 10.75 22.85
C PHE A 862 -40.22 10.05 23.25
N VAL A 863 -39.05 10.63 22.91
CA VAL A 863 -37.74 10.10 23.29
C VAL A 863 -37.52 10.23 24.79
N LYS A 864 -37.83 11.37 25.41
CA LYS A 864 -37.69 11.58 26.86
C LYS A 864 -38.52 10.59 27.70
N ALA A 865 -39.63 10.09 27.17
CA ALA A 865 -40.47 9.11 27.84
C ALA A 865 -39.91 7.67 27.80
N ARG A 866 -38.97 7.38 26.89
CA ARG A 866 -38.45 6.02 26.62
C ARG A 866 -36.96 5.84 26.91
N LEU A 867 -36.18 6.90 26.70
CA LEU A 867 -34.74 6.91 26.88
C LEU A 867 -34.34 7.85 28.01
N GLN A 868 -33.09 7.71 28.47
CA GLN A 868 -32.54 8.57 29.53
C GLN A 868 -32.55 10.06 29.11
N PRO A 869 -32.73 11.02 30.06
CA PRO A 869 -32.95 12.44 29.75
C PRO A 869 -31.85 13.14 28.95
N TYR A 870 -30.65 12.57 28.86
CA TYR A 870 -29.53 13.14 28.09
C TYR A 870 -29.50 12.65 26.62
N LYS A 871 -30.34 11.68 26.25
CA LYS A 871 -30.35 11.04 24.92
C LYS A 871 -31.33 11.67 23.93
N TYR A 872 -32.19 12.62 24.34
CA TYR A 872 -33.11 13.23 23.37
C TYR A 872 -32.35 14.16 22.40
N PRO A 873 -32.74 14.19 21.11
CA PRO A 873 -32.12 15.08 20.15
C PRO A 873 -32.50 16.53 20.46
N ARG A 874 -31.49 17.38 20.68
CA ARG A 874 -31.71 18.82 20.93
C ARG A 874 -32.09 19.56 19.64
N ILE A 875 -31.66 19.04 18.50
CA ILE A 875 -31.97 19.57 17.17
C ILE A 875 -32.80 18.50 16.46
N VAL A 876 -33.95 18.89 15.93
CA VAL A 876 -34.81 18.03 15.09
C VAL A 876 -35.10 18.83 13.83
N GLU A 877 -34.75 18.25 12.68
CA GLU A 877 -34.94 18.85 11.36
C GLU A 877 -35.80 17.92 10.52
N PHE A 878 -36.74 18.49 9.79
CA PHE A 878 -37.62 17.74 8.91
C PHE A 878 -37.13 17.82 7.46
N THR A 879 -37.23 16.70 6.75
CA THR A 879 -36.89 16.60 5.32
C THR A 879 -37.95 15.76 4.60
N SER A 880 -38.11 15.99 3.30
CA SER A 880 -39.01 15.18 2.47
C SER A 880 -38.51 13.74 2.28
N ALA A 881 -37.19 13.53 2.29
CA ALA A 881 -36.55 12.21 2.21
C ALA A 881 -35.12 12.25 2.77
N LEU A 882 -34.62 11.13 3.28
CA LEU A 882 -33.20 10.99 3.63
C LEU A 882 -32.37 10.61 2.39
N PRO A 883 -31.17 11.18 2.19
CA PRO A 883 -30.29 10.77 1.11
C PRO A 883 -29.90 9.31 1.30
N LYS A 884 -29.86 8.56 0.19
CA LYS A 884 -29.51 7.14 0.19
C LYS A 884 -28.26 6.90 -0.63
N THR A 885 -27.41 5.99 -0.17
CA THR A 885 -26.29 5.46 -0.95
C THR A 885 -26.81 4.57 -2.08
N GLY A 886 -25.96 4.16 -3.02
CA GLY A 886 -26.36 3.22 -4.07
C GLY A 886 -26.78 1.81 -3.58
N THR A 887 -26.59 1.51 -2.29
CA THR A 887 -27.13 0.31 -1.63
C THR A 887 -28.55 0.50 -1.07
N GLY A 888 -29.13 1.71 -1.13
CA GLY A 888 -30.40 2.03 -0.45
C GLY A 888 -30.28 2.30 1.05
N LYS A 889 -29.07 2.25 1.65
CA LYS A 889 -28.79 2.69 3.03
C LYS A 889 -28.80 4.21 3.14
N ILE A 890 -29.13 4.76 4.32
CA ILE A 890 -29.02 6.21 4.59
C ILE A 890 -27.57 6.67 4.39
N ASP A 891 -27.37 7.69 3.56
CA ASP A 891 -26.08 8.34 3.36
C ASP A 891 -25.81 9.34 4.51
N ARG A 892 -25.28 8.80 5.61
CA ARG A 892 -24.93 9.58 6.81
C ARG A 892 -23.84 10.62 6.54
N GLN A 893 -22.93 10.38 5.59
CA GLN A 893 -21.88 11.34 5.24
C GLN A 893 -22.46 12.55 4.52
N ALA A 894 -23.38 12.34 3.58
CA ALA A 894 -24.10 13.43 2.93
C ALA A 894 -24.88 14.29 3.97
N LEU A 895 -25.54 13.64 4.93
CA LEU A 895 -26.28 14.34 6.00
C LEU A 895 -25.35 15.10 6.97
N ALA A 896 -24.17 14.55 7.29
CA ALA A 896 -23.17 15.20 8.12
C ALA A 896 -22.57 16.45 7.41
N ALA A 897 -22.25 16.34 6.12
CA ALA A 897 -21.71 17.44 5.33
C ALA A 897 -22.73 18.57 5.11
N ALA A 898 -24.02 18.23 4.90
CA ALA A 898 -25.09 19.21 4.78
C ALA A 898 -25.29 20.03 6.07
N GLY A 899 -25.15 19.39 7.24
CA GLY A 899 -25.25 20.05 8.54
C GLY A 899 -24.11 21.04 8.83
N GLN A 900 -22.93 20.84 8.25
CA GLN A 900 -21.79 21.77 8.41
C GLN A 900 -21.93 23.05 7.57
N LYS A 901 -22.63 23.01 6.43
CA LYS A 901 -22.87 24.19 5.58
C LYS A 901 -23.92 25.16 6.13
N GLY A 902 -24.81 24.70 7.00
CA GLY A 902 -25.84 25.55 7.65
C GLY A 902 -25.35 26.31 8.88
N ALA A 903 -24.10 26.08 9.32
CA ALA A 903 -23.48 26.73 10.48
C ALA A 903 -22.42 27.79 10.09
N ALA A 904 -22.27 28.10 8.79
CA ALA A 904 -21.35 29.10 8.26
C ALA A 904 -22.00 30.47 8.10
#